data_AF-A0A146LYB8-F1
#
_entry.id   AF-A0A146LYB8-F1
#
_cell.length_a   1.000
_cell.length_b   1.000
_cell.length_c   1.000
_cell.angle_alpha   90.00
_cell.angle_beta   90.00
_cell.angle_gamma   90.00
#
_symmetry.space_group_name_H-M   'P 1'
#
loop_
_entity.id
_entity.type
_entity.pdbx_description
1 polymer ?
#
loop_
_entity_poly.entity_id
_entity_poly.type
_entity_poly.pdbx_seq_one_letter_code
_entity_poly.pdbx_strand_id
1 'polypeptide(L)'
;MLTPPSFLLEESLHPANHKTIFILDHTPEFGIQRESLIEFDFNKARAPGFIPLAPVAKSLWTCSVECAVEYCRIAWDLFPTGKLIRFVVSDWKSHVLNSWNSSQQTLSHLLNGLALIGVPPPPNADPDPTKVYSINHGLQAAVSIMCESTDQQHEKRTSLNESTVPVVNRCRVICITSVTNRDKIVELENKMLSELIVGNKFAASSDLLIPVDLCEFIILSVGPTLIENMPRHKVSNILESEMHSVKTNGGLANKLTSLILKHYNLASTTVTGIPMKEEQNASSSANYDVEIFHPAKAHETLFKGSSVDVDQIKSLKENFEYYTVTLKWSTPRGLTASEMHNCTAMHRITPVDVNSRPSSCLINFLIGGRSVMLEVIRRGGLKSLSHLLASHSGQIYMHSLAIGRSPHEDPPSISEGTGGRVTDYRITDFGNFMMQNRLFPIKGSRVQGSTLKRTKTRLDRHTKFWPMTISSTVIFNYKQYLEPILNIMLLPELRESDVVQCKQCIFSLIGNEAKHEPLHIMNTGQRGKGVKTSREEQYKQLWSELEAFLRAHCVTDKHINVLNCLLEVRNRDASDTFDKVDVDLALRELDQLNAKVERASVIRATTDSPLSPDATFHSTHSKTVLELWVSKFCRQKPRPDFVGLSTAQLIAGGRLKAKLYPQFKERPAPPGKGGKASSRAPAIIGD
;
A
#
# COMPACT_ATOMS: atom_id res chain seq x y z
N MET A 1 26.39 7.55 -11.84
CA MET A 1 24.98 7.97 -11.68
C MET A 1 24.95 9.48 -11.87
N LEU A 2 24.63 9.93 -13.08
CA LEU A 2 24.45 11.36 -13.36
C LEU A 2 23.06 11.75 -12.86
N THR A 3 23.00 12.69 -11.93
CA THR A 3 21.77 13.39 -11.55
C THR A 3 21.11 13.95 -12.83
N PRO A 4 19.80 13.75 -13.03
CA PRO A 4 19.14 14.28 -14.21
C PRO A 4 19.24 15.82 -14.23
N PRO A 5 19.33 16.44 -15.41
CA PRO A 5 19.45 17.90 -15.53
C PRO A 5 18.26 18.60 -14.87
N SER A 6 18.55 19.70 -14.16
CA SER A 6 17.62 20.50 -13.35
C SER A 6 16.34 20.94 -14.09
N PHE A 7 16.38 21.07 -15.41
CA PHE A 7 15.21 21.40 -16.25
C PHE A 7 14.07 20.37 -16.17
N LEU A 8 14.36 19.08 -15.99
CA LEU A 8 13.32 18.05 -15.86
C LEU A 8 12.63 18.05 -14.48
N LEU A 9 13.24 18.68 -13.47
CA LEU A 9 12.66 18.83 -12.13
C LEU A 9 11.62 19.95 -12.08
N GLU A 10 11.79 21.04 -12.85
CA GLU A 10 10.88 22.20 -12.86
C GLU A 10 9.50 21.86 -13.45
N GLU A 11 9.42 21.05 -14.50
CA GLU A 11 8.12 20.57 -15.03
C GLU A 11 7.44 19.52 -14.14
N SER A 12 8.21 18.85 -13.27
CA SER A 12 7.74 17.66 -12.55
C SER A 12 6.94 17.96 -11.29
N LEU A 13 7.11 19.13 -10.67
CA LEU A 13 6.63 19.35 -9.31
C LEU A 13 5.14 19.73 -9.25
N HIS A 14 4.69 20.64 -10.13
CA HIS A 14 3.27 21.00 -10.29
C HIS A 14 2.85 21.00 -11.76
N PRO A 15 2.75 19.82 -12.40
CA PRO A 15 2.18 19.70 -13.74
C PRO A 15 0.72 20.18 -13.77
N ALA A 16 0.16 20.43 -14.96
CA ALA A 16 -1.23 20.89 -15.13
C ALA A 16 -2.28 19.97 -14.47
N ASN A 17 -1.95 18.70 -14.21
CA ASN A 17 -2.83 17.75 -13.51
C ASN A 17 -2.71 17.80 -11.96
N HIS A 18 -1.92 18.72 -11.39
CA HIS A 18 -1.92 18.99 -9.96
C HIS A 18 -3.26 19.62 -9.52
N LYS A 19 -3.73 20.61 -10.28
CA LYS A 19 -5.03 21.28 -10.11
C LYS A 19 -5.90 21.04 -11.33
N THR A 20 -6.91 20.20 -11.20
CA THR A 20 -7.95 20.02 -12.24
C THR A 20 -9.26 20.65 -11.77
N ILE A 21 -9.95 21.38 -12.65
CA ILE A 21 -11.25 21.99 -12.35
C ILE A 21 -12.25 21.53 -13.41
N PHE A 22 -13.33 20.90 -12.96
CA PHE A 22 -14.50 20.66 -13.80
C PHE A 22 -15.43 21.85 -13.74
N ILE A 23 -15.84 22.34 -14.91
CA ILE A 23 -16.95 23.28 -15.04
C ILE A 23 -18.09 22.54 -15.72
N LEU A 24 -19.20 22.39 -15.00
CA LEU A 24 -20.39 21.69 -15.46
C LEU A 24 -21.50 22.70 -15.76
N ASP A 25 -22.03 22.63 -16.97
CA ASP A 25 -23.16 23.44 -17.41
C ASP A 25 -24.47 22.94 -16.77
N HIS A 26 -25.14 23.82 -16.03
CA HIS A 26 -26.43 23.59 -15.37
C HIS A 26 -27.51 24.54 -15.93
N THR A 27 -27.32 25.03 -17.14
CA THR A 27 -28.36 25.75 -17.87
C THR A 27 -29.55 24.82 -18.21
N PRO A 28 -30.74 25.38 -18.49
CA PRO A 28 -31.91 24.58 -18.89
C PRO A 28 -31.68 23.62 -20.06
N GLU A 29 -30.73 23.92 -20.96
CA GLU A 29 -30.36 23.03 -22.07
C GLU A 29 -29.85 21.67 -21.57
N PHE A 30 -29.14 21.65 -20.45
CA PHE A 30 -28.59 20.42 -19.87
C PHE A 30 -29.64 19.57 -19.14
N GLY A 31 -30.85 20.11 -18.91
CA GLY A 31 -32.00 19.36 -18.40
C GLY A 31 -32.66 18.43 -19.43
N ILE A 32 -32.34 18.59 -20.72
CA ILE A 32 -32.99 17.86 -21.81
C ILE A 32 -32.49 16.40 -21.85
N GLN A 33 -33.43 15.45 -21.97
CA GLN A 33 -33.15 14.03 -22.19
C GLN A 33 -32.62 13.79 -23.61
N ARG A 34 -31.39 13.30 -23.75
CA ARG A 34 -30.74 13.13 -25.07
C ARG A 34 -29.86 11.88 -25.22
N GLU A 35 -29.78 11.02 -24.21
CA GLU A 35 -29.03 9.75 -24.30
C GLU A 35 -29.91 8.59 -24.80
N SER A 36 -29.27 7.50 -25.21
CA SER A 36 -29.89 6.23 -25.57
C SER A 36 -30.87 5.73 -24.49
N LEU A 37 -31.99 5.21 -24.96
CA LEU A 37 -33.02 4.59 -24.12
C LEU A 37 -32.42 3.47 -23.26
N ILE A 38 -32.59 3.60 -21.94
CA ILE A 38 -32.19 2.62 -20.95
C ILE A 38 -33.40 1.76 -20.63
N GLU A 39 -33.30 0.47 -20.96
CA GLU A 39 -34.30 -0.51 -20.58
C GLU A 39 -34.18 -0.80 -19.07
N PHE A 40 -35.30 -0.65 -18.36
CA PHE A 40 -35.40 -0.83 -16.91
C PHE A 40 -36.50 -1.87 -16.61
N ASP A 41 -36.35 -3.10 -17.12
CA ASP A 41 -37.26 -4.22 -16.82
C ASP A 41 -36.51 -5.35 -16.08
N PHE A 42 -36.80 -5.55 -14.80
CA PHE A 42 -36.07 -6.47 -13.91
C PHE A 42 -36.71 -7.86 -13.76
N ASN A 43 -37.85 -8.15 -14.40
CA ASN A 43 -38.58 -9.40 -14.14
C ASN A 43 -38.35 -10.48 -15.21
N LYS A 44 -37.60 -11.52 -14.84
CA LYS A 44 -37.32 -12.72 -15.66
C LYS A 44 -38.43 -13.79 -15.70
N ALA A 45 -39.56 -13.60 -14.99
CA ALA A 45 -40.66 -14.57 -14.97
C ALA A 45 -41.92 -13.96 -15.59
N ARG A 46 -42.18 -14.26 -16.87
CA ARG A 46 -43.33 -13.72 -17.61
C ARG A 46 -44.49 -14.71 -17.61
N ALA A 47 -45.62 -14.30 -17.04
CA ALA A 47 -46.92 -14.83 -17.40
C ALA A 47 -47.37 -14.17 -18.73
N PRO A 48 -48.19 -14.84 -19.55
CA PRO A 48 -48.73 -14.23 -20.77
C PRO A 48 -49.60 -13.00 -20.44
N GLY A 49 -49.34 -11.86 -21.11
CA GLY A 49 -50.12 -10.61 -20.97
C GLY A 49 -49.40 -9.41 -20.32
N PHE A 50 -48.09 -9.49 -20.03
CA PHE A 50 -47.35 -8.39 -19.40
C PHE A 50 -46.86 -7.32 -20.39
N ILE A 51 -47.09 -6.04 -20.08
CA ILE A 51 -46.61 -4.87 -20.84
C ILE A 51 -45.28 -4.40 -20.23
N PRO A 52 -44.17 -4.36 -21.00
CA PRO A 52 -42.88 -3.89 -20.49
C PRO A 52 -42.94 -2.41 -20.11
N LEU A 53 -42.15 -2.02 -19.10
CA LEU A 53 -42.01 -0.61 -18.72
C LEU A 53 -41.37 0.18 -19.87
N ALA A 54 -41.84 1.41 -20.06
CA ALA A 54 -41.24 2.31 -21.04
C ALA A 54 -39.77 2.60 -20.64
N PRO A 55 -38.84 2.57 -21.60
CA PRO A 55 -37.45 2.89 -21.32
C PRO A 55 -37.30 4.36 -20.91
N VAL A 56 -36.26 4.65 -20.13
CA VAL A 56 -35.95 6.00 -19.64
C VAL A 56 -34.66 6.51 -20.25
N ALA A 57 -34.52 7.82 -20.39
CA ALA A 57 -33.30 8.44 -20.90
C ALA A 57 -32.70 9.38 -19.85
N LYS A 58 -31.36 9.45 -19.81
CA LYS A 58 -30.63 10.41 -18.98
C LYS A 58 -30.60 11.78 -19.66
N SER A 59 -30.55 12.83 -18.84
CA SER A 59 -30.29 14.20 -19.31
C SER A 59 -28.80 14.42 -19.55
N LEU A 60 -28.47 15.43 -20.35
CA LEU A 60 -27.06 15.82 -20.57
C LEU A 60 -26.34 16.13 -19.25
N TRP A 61 -27.05 16.75 -18.30
CA TRP A 61 -26.55 16.99 -16.94
C TRP A 61 -26.15 15.68 -16.25
N THR A 62 -27.05 14.69 -16.20
CA THR A 62 -26.78 13.41 -15.54
C THR A 62 -25.59 12.71 -16.17
N CYS A 63 -25.51 12.66 -17.51
CA CYS A 63 -24.37 12.06 -18.21
C CYS A 63 -23.06 12.80 -17.88
N SER A 64 -23.08 14.14 -17.84
CA SER A 64 -21.91 14.97 -17.53
C SER A 64 -21.40 14.72 -16.12
N VAL A 65 -22.31 14.66 -15.15
CA VAL A 65 -21.99 14.34 -13.75
C VAL A 65 -21.41 12.95 -13.61
N GLU A 66 -22.04 11.92 -14.18
CA GLU A 66 -21.56 10.54 -14.12
C GLU A 66 -20.14 10.40 -14.69
N CYS A 67 -19.89 10.99 -15.86
CA CYS A 67 -18.57 10.90 -16.50
C CYS A 67 -17.49 11.66 -15.73
N ALA A 68 -17.80 12.86 -15.19
CA ALA A 68 -16.87 13.63 -14.39
C ALA A 68 -16.55 12.95 -13.04
N VAL A 69 -17.55 12.30 -12.43
CA VAL A 69 -17.39 11.49 -11.21
C VAL A 69 -16.51 10.26 -11.49
N GLU A 70 -16.71 9.56 -12.59
CA GLU A 70 -15.88 8.40 -12.97
C GLU A 70 -14.43 8.81 -13.25
N TYR A 71 -14.21 9.98 -13.87
CA TYR A 71 -12.89 10.57 -14.02
C TYR A 71 -12.20 10.76 -12.65
N CYS A 72 -12.93 11.30 -11.67
CA CYS A 72 -12.39 11.49 -10.31
C CYS A 72 -12.09 10.16 -9.62
N ARG A 73 -12.96 9.17 -9.78
CA ARG A 73 -12.77 7.82 -9.24
C ARG A 73 -11.44 7.23 -9.68
N ILE A 74 -11.19 7.23 -11.00
CA ILE A 74 -9.94 6.72 -11.59
C ILE A 74 -8.73 7.51 -11.06
N ALA A 75 -8.82 8.86 -11.05
CA ALA A 75 -7.72 9.70 -10.61
C ALA A 75 -7.37 9.45 -9.13
N TRP A 76 -8.35 9.38 -8.24
CA TRP A 76 -8.13 9.21 -6.80
C TRP A 76 -7.76 7.79 -6.39
N ASP A 77 -8.23 6.76 -7.11
CA ASP A 77 -7.77 5.38 -6.90
C ASP A 77 -6.27 5.23 -7.21
N LEU A 78 -5.79 5.93 -8.25
CA LEU A 78 -4.38 5.89 -8.67
C LEU A 78 -3.48 6.86 -7.88
N PHE A 79 -4.00 8.05 -7.57
CA PHE A 79 -3.29 9.15 -6.94
C PHE A 79 -4.05 9.65 -5.69
N PRO A 80 -3.90 8.97 -4.54
CA PRO A 80 -4.59 9.36 -3.31
C PRO A 80 -4.08 10.68 -2.71
N THR A 81 -2.95 11.21 -3.20
CA THR A 81 -2.38 12.49 -2.78
C THR A 81 -1.77 13.23 -3.98
N GLY A 82 -1.69 14.56 -3.88
CA GLY A 82 -0.98 15.42 -4.84
C GLY A 82 -1.69 15.70 -6.17
N LYS A 83 -2.84 15.06 -6.43
CA LYS A 83 -3.72 15.33 -7.59
C LYS A 83 -5.08 15.75 -7.07
N LEU A 84 -5.42 17.03 -7.26
CA LEU A 84 -6.61 17.64 -6.69
C LEU A 84 -7.59 18.02 -7.79
N ILE A 85 -8.89 17.81 -7.53
CA ILE A 85 -9.96 18.07 -8.48
C ILE A 85 -11.04 18.91 -7.81
N ARG A 86 -11.44 20.02 -8.43
CA ARG A 86 -12.56 20.88 -7.98
C ARG A 86 -13.71 20.89 -8.97
N PHE A 87 -14.92 21.01 -8.45
CA PHE A 87 -16.15 21.11 -9.24
C PHE A 87 -16.76 22.49 -9.11
N VAL A 88 -17.03 23.09 -10.26
CA VAL A 88 -17.80 24.32 -10.41
C VAL A 88 -19.01 23.99 -11.26
N VAL A 89 -20.21 24.24 -10.73
CA VAL A 89 -21.46 24.14 -11.48
C VAL A 89 -21.88 25.54 -11.86
N SER A 90 -22.22 25.76 -13.13
CA SER A 90 -22.56 27.09 -13.67
C SER A 90 -23.99 27.11 -14.17
N ASP A 91 -24.82 27.95 -13.54
CA ASP A 91 -26.18 28.27 -13.95
C ASP A 91 -26.31 29.79 -14.19
N TRP A 92 -27.21 30.48 -13.50
CA TRP A 92 -27.27 31.94 -13.40
C TRP A 92 -26.22 32.52 -12.44
N LYS A 93 -25.49 31.65 -11.72
CA LYS A 93 -24.30 31.96 -10.92
C LYS A 93 -23.33 30.76 -10.94
N SER A 94 -22.20 30.90 -10.25
CA SER A 94 -21.27 29.79 -10.04
C SER A 94 -21.46 29.15 -8.67
N HIS A 95 -21.49 27.82 -8.61
CA HIS A 95 -21.52 27.04 -7.38
C HIS A 95 -20.27 26.19 -7.26
N VAL A 96 -19.47 26.42 -6.23
CA VAL A 96 -18.22 25.70 -6.01
C VAL A 96 -18.44 24.60 -4.98
N LEU A 97 -18.28 23.33 -5.35
CA LEU A 97 -18.72 22.20 -4.52
C LEU A 97 -17.68 21.72 -3.50
N ASN A 98 -16.40 21.97 -3.77
CA ASN A 98 -15.29 21.57 -2.91
C ASN A 98 -14.09 22.52 -3.05
N SER A 99 -13.09 22.36 -2.18
CA SER A 99 -11.86 23.15 -2.10
C SER A 99 -10.62 22.31 -2.45
N TRP A 100 -9.43 22.92 -2.39
CA TRP A 100 -8.15 22.21 -2.52
C TRP A 100 -7.77 21.35 -1.30
N ASN A 101 -8.60 21.36 -0.24
CA ASN A 101 -8.36 20.55 0.94
C ASN A 101 -8.47 19.04 0.63
N SER A 102 -7.47 18.27 1.06
CA SER A 102 -7.39 16.82 0.84
C SER A 102 -8.59 16.05 1.43
N SER A 103 -9.19 16.53 2.52
CA SER A 103 -10.37 15.89 3.14
C SER A 103 -11.63 15.96 2.27
N GLN A 104 -11.69 16.92 1.33
CA GLN A 104 -12.82 17.10 0.41
C GLN A 104 -12.58 16.40 -0.95
N GLN A 105 -11.43 15.73 -1.14
CA GLN A 105 -11.10 14.97 -2.34
C GLN A 105 -11.69 13.56 -2.26
N THR A 106 -13.01 13.46 -2.10
CA THR A 106 -13.73 12.19 -1.99
C THR A 106 -15.01 12.22 -2.81
N LEU A 107 -15.38 11.07 -3.38
CA LEU A 107 -16.61 10.99 -4.18
C LEU A 107 -17.86 11.25 -3.33
N SER A 108 -17.86 10.80 -2.08
CA SER A 108 -18.97 11.05 -1.14
C SER A 108 -19.22 12.55 -0.93
N HIS A 109 -18.16 13.35 -0.75
CA HIS A 109 -18.29 14.81 -0.63
C HIS A 109 -18.87 15.42 -1.91
N LEU A 110 -18.33 15.06 -3.07
CA LEU A 110 -18.80 15.57 -4.37
C LEU A 110 -20.24 15.18 -4.66
N LEU A 111 -20.61 13.91 -4.47
CA LEU A 111 -21.96 13.41 -4.75
C LEU A 111 -23.00 14.07 -3.85
N ASN A 112 -22.68 14.32 -2.58
CA ASN A 112 -23.55 15.08 -1.69
C ASN A 112 -23.75 16.52 -2.18
N GLY A 113 -22.67 17.19 -2.62
CA GLY A 113 -22.75 18.53 -3.20
C GLY A 113 -23.60 18.58 -4.47
N LEU A 114 -23.39 17.64 -5.39
CA LEU A 114 -24.16 17.51 -6.63
C LEU A 114 -25.64 17.20 -6.37
N ALA A 115 -25.94 16.36 -5.37
CA ALA A 115 -27.31 16.06 -4.97
C ALA A 115 -28.04 17.29 -4.42
N LEU A 116 -27.34 18.20 -3.71
CA LEU A 116 -27.91 19.46 -3.21
C LEU A 116 -28.20 20.46 -4.34
N ILE A 117 -27.40 20.46 -5.42
CA ILE A 117 -27.65 21.28 -6.61
C ILE A 117 -28.88 20.77 -7.38
N GLY A 118 -29.04 19.45 -7.48
CA GLY A 118 -30.19 18.84 -8.17
C GLY A 118 -30.08 18.91 -9.70
N VAL A 119 -31.23 18.76 -10.38
CA VAL A 119 -31.31 18.79 -11.85
C VAL A 119 -31.48 20.22 -12.37
N PRO A 120 -31.01 20.53 -13.59
CA PRO A 120 -31.24 21.83 -14.20
C PRO A 120 -32.73 22.16 -14.28
N PRO A 121 -33.11 23.43 -14.14
CA PRO A 121 -34.50 23.85 -14.24
C PRO A 121 -35.03 23.63 -15.68
N PRO A 122 -36.33 23.34 -15.85
CA PRO A 122 -36.93 23.25 -17.18
C PRO A 122 -36.79 24.57 -17.95
N PRO A 123 -36.75 24.54 -19.29
CA PRO A 123 -36.88 25.74 -20.10
C PRO A 123 -38.18 26.48 -19.72
N ASN A 124 -38.08 27.77 -19.41
CA ASN A 124 -39.18 28.65 -18.99
C ASN A 124 -39.76 28.43 -17.57
N ALA A 125 -39.10 27.64 -16.72
CA ALA A 125 -39.58 27.41 -15.35
C ALA A 125 -39.22 28.52 -14.36
N ASP A 126 -38.18 29.33 -14.63
CA ASP A 126 -37.79 30.44 -13.75
C ASP A 126 -38.40 31.76 -14.28
N PRO A 127 -39.36 32.36 -13.55
CA PRO A 127 -40.02 33.59 -13.98
C PRO A 127 -39.17 34.85 -13.75
N ASP A 128 -37.98 34.72 -13.17
CA ASP A 128 -37.10 35.85 -12.87
C ASP A 128 -36.26 36.26 -14.11
N PRO A 129 -36.56 37.40 -14.77
CA PRO A 129 -35.84 37.84 -15.96
C PRO A 129 -34.42 38.35 -15.64
N THR A 130 -34.05 38.50 -14.36
CA THR A 130 -32.70 38.95 -13.97
C THR A 130 -31.67 37.82 -14.01
N LYS A 131 -32.11 36.56 -14.02
CA LYS A 131 -31.25 35.39 -14.06
C LYS A 131 -30.84 35.05 -15.49
N VAL A 132 -29.61 35.40 -15.83
CA VAL A 132 -29.00 35.02 -17.11
C VAL A 132 -28.23 33.72 -16.92
N TYR A 133 -28.78 32.59 -17.39
CA TYR A 133 -28.08 31.31 -17.33
C TYR A 133 -26.91 31.28 -18.33
N SER A 134 -25.71 31.01 -17.84
CA SER A 134 -24.50 30.98 -18.68
C SER A 134 -23.37 30.19 -18.02
N ILE A 135 -22.59 29.50 -18.85
CA ILE A 135 -21.33 28.86 -18.45
C ILE A 135 -20.25 29.85 -17.99
N ASN A 136 -20.41 31.14 -18.35
CA ASN A 136 -19.42 32.19 -18.08
C ASN A 136 -19.19 32.43 -16.58
N HIS A 137 -20.21 32.27 -15.74
CA HIS A 137 -20.06 32.38 -14.28
C HIS A 137 -19.07 31.32 -13.75
N GLY A 138 -19.14 30.11 -14.29
CA GLY A 138 -18.22 29.02 -13.98
C GLY A 138 -16.78 29.31 -14.40
N LEU A 139 -16.58 29.94 -15.57
CA LEU A 139 -15.25 30.35 -16.03
C LEU A 139 -14.60 31.36 -15.08
N GLN A 140 -15.37 32.35 -14.62
CA GLN A 140 -14.91 33.37 -13.66
C GLN A 140 -14.51 32.75 -12.31
N ALA A 141 -15.35 31.85 -11.79
CA ALA A 141 -15.06 31.14 -10.55
C ALA A 141 -13.83 30.22 -10.70
N ALA A 142 -13.68 29.53 -11.83
CA ALA A 142 -12.54 28.66 -12.09
C ALA A 142 -11.21 29.43 -12.04
N VAL A 143 -11.14 30.64 -12.61
CA VAL A 143 -9.93 31.47 -12.53
C VAL A 143 -9.57 31.85 -11.10
N SER A 144 -10.57 32.25 -10.31
CA SER A 144 -10.36 32.56 -8.88
C SER A 144 -9.80 31.34 -8.14
N ILE A 145 -10.36 30.17 -8.40
CA ILE A 145 -9.95 28.88 -7.82
C ILE A 145 -8.52 28.48 -8.23
N MET A 146 -8.11 28.71 -9.49
CA MET A 146 -6.76 28.41 -9.96
C MET A 146 -5.68 29.22 -9.22
N CYS A 147 -6.02 30.44 -8.81
CA CYS A 147 -5.11 31.33 -8.08
C CYS A 147 -4.94 30.95 -6.60
N GLU A 148 -5.86 30.18 -6.00
CA GLU A 148 -5.74 29.71 -4.62
C GLU A 148 -4.59 28.72 -4.46
N SER A 149 -3.74 28.87 -3.43
CA SER A 149 -2.66 27.93 -3.15
C SER A 149 -3.18 26.59 -2.60
N THR A 150 -2.62 25.48 -3.05
CA THR A 150 -2.82 24.16 -2.39
C THR A 150 -1.92 24.05 -1.16
N ASP A 151 -2.23 23.10 -0.26
CA ASP A 151 -1.38 22.82 0.90
C ASP A 151 0.08 22.53 0.50
N GLN A 152 0.29 21.79 -0.61
CA GLN A 152 1.62 21.46 -1.13
C GLN A 152 2.35 22.69 -1.70
N GLN A 153 1.62 23.55 -2.42
CA GLN A 153 2.18 24.80 -2.93
C GLN A 153 2.54 25.77 -1.78
N HIS A 154 1.69 25.84 -0.74
CA HIS A 154 1.91 26.67 0.44
C HIS A 154 3.10 26.18 1.27
N GLU A 155 3.18 24.87 1.55
CA GLU A 155 4.32 24.25 2.25
C GLU A 155 5.62 24.55 1.52
N LYS A 156 5.65 24.41 0.18
CA LYS A 156 6.86 24.72 -0.59
C LYS A 156 7.22 26.21 -0.54
N ARG A 157 6.22 27.10 -0.68
CA ARG A 157 6.43 28.56 -0.61
C ARG A 157 7.00 29.00 0.74
N THR A 158 6.63 28.30 1.81
CA THR A 158 7.05 28.60 3.19
C THR A 158 8.27 27.79 3.65
N SER A 159 8.72 26.81 2.86
CA SER A 159 9.85 25.96 3.23
C SER A 159 11.16 26.76 3.26
N LEU A 160 11.88 26.69 4.38
CA LEU A 160 13.16 27.38 4.61
C LEU A 160 14.36 26.70 3.91
N ASN A 161 14.11 25.76 3.00
CA ASN A 161 15.16 25.06 2.27
C ASN A 161 15.69 25.98 1.16
N GLU A 162 17.01 26.17 1.08
CA GLU A 162 17.74 27.10 0.20
C GLU A 162 17.51 26.95 -1.32
N SER A 163 16.62 26.06 -1.78
CA SER A 163 16.24 25.98 -3.18
C SER A 163 15.27 27.12 -3.52
N THR A 164 15.78 28.21 -4.08
CA THR A 164 15.07 29.40 -4.59
C THR A 164 14.16 29.12 -5.79
N VAL A 165 13.65 27.89 -5.95
CA VAL A 165 12.85 27.51 -7.12
C VAL A 165 11.44 28.07 -6.96
N PRO A 166 10.98 28.97 -7.85
CA PRO A 166 9.65 29.55 -7.77
C PRO A 166 8.57 28.45 -7.78
N VAL A 167 7.48 28.69 -7.04
CA VAL A 167 6.33 27.79 -7.04
C VAL A 167 5.57 27.98 -8.35
N VAL A 168 5.74 27.03 -9.26
CA VAL A 168 4.98 26.99 -10.53
C VAL A 168 3.53 26.58 -10.24
N ASN A 169 2.58 27.27 -10.85
CA ASN A 169 1.14 27.07 -10.74
C ASN A 169 0.53 26.81 -12.14
N ARG A 170 0.51 25.55 -12.54
CA ARG A 170 -0.17 25.08 -13.75
C ARG A 170 -1.48 24.41 -13.40
N CYS A 171 -2.51 24.64 -14.20
CA CYS A 171 -3.85 24.15 -13.96
C CYS A 171 -4.45 23.53 -15.22
N ARG A 172 -5.45 22.68 -15.03
CA ARG A 172 -6.30 22.16 -16.09
C ARG A 172 -7.76 22.48 -15.80
N VAL A 173 -8.48 23.00 -16.79
CA VAL A 173 -9.92 23.24 -16.73
C VAL A 173 -10.60 22.35 -17.76
N ILE A 174 -11.54 21.53 -17.34
CA ILE A 174 -12.38 20.70 -18.21
C ILE A 174 -13.80 21.26 -18.15
N CYS A 175 -14.23 21.91 -19.23
CA CYS A 175 -15.55 22.53 -19.34
C CYS A 175 -16.47 21.64 -20.16
N ILE A 176 -17.54 21.15 -19.56
CA ILE A 176 -18.57 20.35 -20.21
C ILE A 176 -19.79 21.27 -20.44
N THR A 177 -20.06 21.58 -21.70
CA THR A 177 -21.12 22.51 -22.12
C THR A 177 -21.63 22.12 -23.52
N SER A 178 -22.60 22.85 -24.07
CA SER A 178 -23.08 22.65 -25.43
C SER A 178 -22.70 23.86 -26.28
N VAL A 179 -21.92 23.61 -27.33
CA VAL A 179 -21.48 24.65 -28.26
C VAL A 179 -21.93 24.28 -29.66
N THR A 180 -22.57 25.24 -30.35
CA THR A 180 -23.24 25.01 -31.63
C THR A 180 -22.45 25.47 -32.86
N ASN A 181 -21.43 26.31 -32.69
CA ASN A 181 -20.59 26.80 -33.77
C ASN A 181 -19.17 27.13 -33.29
N ARG A 182 -18.26 27.37 -34.23
CA ARG A 182 -16.86 27.66 -33.93
C ARG A 182 -16.68 29.03 -33.25
N ASP A 183 -17.49 30.02 -33.61
CA ASP A 183 -17.38 31.38 -33.05
C ASP A 183 -17.58 31.39 -31.54
N LYS A 184 -18.54 30.61 -31.03
CA LYS A 184 -18.75 30.45 -29.59
C LYS A 184 -17.57 29.78 -28.88
N ILE A 185 -16.81 28.91 -29.55
CA ILE A 185 -15.60 28.30 -28.97
C ILE A 185 -14.54 29.40 -28.75
N VAL A 186 -14.32 30.22 -29.77
CA VAL A 186 -13.39 31.36 -29.69
C VAL A 186 -13.86 32.38 -28.65
N GLU A 187 -15.16 32.61 -28.51
CA GLU A 187 -15.73 33.46 -27.46
C GLU A 187 -15.39 32.92 -26.05
N LEU A 188 -15.57 31.62 -25.81
CA LEU A 188 -15.21 30.98 -24.53
C LEU A 188 -13.71 31.08 -24.24
N GLU A 189 -12.86 30.87 -25.25
CA GLU A 189 -11.40 31.01 -25.14
C GLU A 189 -11.00 32.45 -24.78
N ASN A 190 -11.56 33.44 -25.47
CA ASN A 190 -11.31 34.85 -25.20
C ASN A 190 -11.81 35.26 -23.81
N LYS A 191 -12.99 34.75 -23.40
CA LYS A 191 -13.52 34.99 -22.07
C LYS A 191 -12.61 34.41 -21.00
N MET A 192 -12.18 33.16 -21.15
CA MET A 192 -11.25 32.50 -20.23
C MET A 192 -9.91 33.24 -20.15
N LEU A 193 -9.36 33.68 -21.29
CA LEU A 193 -8.13 34.46 -21.33
C LEU A 193 -8.26 35.81 -20.61
N SER A 194 -9.36 36.53 -20.87
CA SER A 194 -9.64 37.82 -20.21
C SER A 194 -9.69 37.67 -18.69
N GLU A 195 -10.44 36.67 -18.21
CA GLU A 195 -10.54 36.39 -16.78
C GLU A 195 -9.18 35.98 -16.19
N LEU A 196 -8.40 35.15 -16.89
CA LEU A 196 -7.04 34.77 -16.46
C LEU A 196 -6.11 35.96 -16.28
N ILE A 197 -6.14 36.94 -17.21
CA ILE A 197 -5.32 38.15 -17.13
C ILE A 197 -5.70 38.96 -15.88
N VAL A 198 -7.01 39.14 -15.64
CA VAL A 198 -7.52 39.86 -14.46
C VAL A 198 -7.17 39.11 -13.17
N GLY A 199 -7.38 37.80 -13.12
CA GLY A 199 -7.07 36.93 -11.99
C GLY A 199 -5.58 36.95 -11.64
N ASN A 200 -4.69 36.87 -12.63
CA ASN A 200 -3.24 36.94 -12.42
C ASN A 200 -2.80 38.31 -11.90
N LYS A 201 -3.39 39.40 -12.40
CA LYS A 201 -3.12 40.75 -11.88
C LYS A 201 -3.49 40.87 -10.40
N PHE A 202 -4.65 40.32 -10.02
CA PHE A 202 -5.09 40.30 -8.63
C PHE A 202 -4.19 39.40 -7.76
N ALA A 203 -3.87 38.20 -8.24
CA ALA A 203 -3.01 37.25 -7.53
C ALA A 203 -1.59 37.79 -7.30
N ALA A 204 -1.03 38.53 -8.26
CA ALA A 204 0.28 39.17 -8.13
C ALA A 204 0.31 40.25 -7.03
N SER A 205 -0.84 40.81 -6.66
CA SER A 205 -0.99 41.79 -5.58
C SER A 205 -1.37 41.20 -4.21
N SER A 206 -1.45 39.86 -4.10
CA SER A 206 -1.93 39.17 -2.90
C SER A 206 -0.88 38.20 -2.36
N ASP A 207 -0.68 38.22 -1.03
CA ASP A 207 0.21 37.26 -0.35
C ASP A 207 -0.39 35.86 -0.24
N LEU A 208 -1.71 35.74 -0.41
CA LEU A 208 -2.45 34.49 -0.23
C LEU A 208 -2.70 33.73 -1.54
N LEU A 209 -2.48 34.38 -2.69
CA LEU A 209 -2.72 33.81 -4.00
C LEU A 209 -1.41 33.58 -4.75
N ILE A 210 -1.50 32.79 -5.82
CA ILE A 210 -0.39 32.47 -6.71
C ILE A 210 -0.88 32.70 -8.15
N PRO A 211 -0.22 33.55 -8.96
CA PRO A 211 -0.53 33.70 -10.38
C PRO A 211 -0.51 32.35 -11.11
N VAL A 212 -1.33 32.20 -12.14
CA VAL A 212 -1.38 31.03 -13.01
C VAL A 212 -0.35 31.16 -14.12
N ASP A 213 0.60 30.22 -14.18
CA ASP A 213 1.65 30.20 -15.22
C ASP A 213 1.12 29.64 -16.54
N LEU A 214 0.29 28.59 -16.46
CA LEU A 214 -0.31 27.95 -17.63
C LEU A 214 -1.63 27.28 -17.27
N CYS A 215 -2.67 27.53 -18.06
CA CYS A 215 -3.95 26.83 -18.03
C CYS A 215 -4.12 26.00 -19.29
N GLU A 216 -4.32 24.69 -19.13
CA GLU A 216 -4.88 23.83 -20.18
C GLU A 216 -6.40 23.87 -20.11
N PHE A 217 -7.06 24.38 -21.16
CA PHE A 217 -8.51 24.50 -21.24
C PHE A 217 -9.08 23.47 -22.22
N ILE A 218 -9.82 22.50 -21.69
CA ILE A 218 -10.43 21.42 -22.45
C ILE A 218 -11.93 21.68 -22.53
N ILE A 219 -12.43 21.92 -23.74
CA ILE A 219 -13.85 22.15 -24.00
C ILE A 219 -14.46 20.85 -24.54
N LEU A 220 -15.39 20.27 -23.78
CA LEU A 220 -16.19 19.12 -24.20
C LEU A 220 -17.58 19.62 -24.62
N SER A 221 -17.78 19.81 -25.93
CA SER A 221 -19.08 20.17 -26.47
C SER A 221 -19.94 18.92 -26.64
N VAL A 222 -20.98 18.83 -25.82
CA VAL A 222 -21.95 17.74 -25.86
C VAL A 222 -23.18 18.22 -26.62
N GLY A 223 -23.52 17.54 -27.72
CA GLY A 223 -24.66 17.93 -28.53
C GLY A 223 -24.99 16.91 -29.62
N PRO A 224 -26.19 17.01 -30.23
CA PRO A 224 -26.58 16.14 -31.33
C PRO A 224 -25.78 16.43 -32.61
N THR A 225 -25.44 17.71 -32.83
CA THR A 225 -24.65 18.15 -33.97
C THR A 225 -23.17 18.09 -33.62
N LEU A 226 -22.43 17.26 -34.34
CA LEU A 226 -20.98 17.20 -34.19
C LEU A 226 -20.33 18.35 -34.94
N ILE A 227 -19.44 19.04 -34.24
CA ILE A 227 -18.53 20.04 -34.80
C ILE A 227 -17.16 19.38 -34.93
N GLU A 228 -16.34 19.86 -35.86
CA GLU A 228 -14.95 19.39 -35.97
C GLU A 228 -14.19 19.62 -34.66
N ASN A 229 -13.45 18.60 -34.22
CA ASN A 229 -12.59 18.69 -33.06
C ASN A 229 -11.47 19.70 -33.32
N MET A 230 -11.14 20.53 -32.34
CA MET A 230 -9.96 21.39 -32.43
C MET A 230 -8.82 20.76 -31.62
N PRO A 231 -7.70 20.38 -32.26
CA PRO A 231 -6.55 19.86 -31.54
C PRO A 231 -5.97 20.93 -30.59
N ARG A 232 -5.13 20.47 -29.66
CA ARG A 232 -4.46 21.36 -28.73
C ARG A 232 -3.68 22.44 -29.47
N HIS A 233 -3.99 23.69 -29.17
CA HIS A 233 -3.36 24.86 -29.77
C HIS A 233 -3.17 25.96 -28.72
N LYS A 234 -2.23 26.86 -28.99
CA LYS A 234 -1.86 27.94 -28.08
C LYS A 234 -2.75 29.16 -28.36
N VAL A 235 -3.57 29.55 -27.38
CA VAL A 235 -4.40 30.78 -27.44
C VAL A 235 -3.57 31.98 -26.98
N SER A 236 -2.76 31.80 -25.92
CA SER A 236 -1.82 32.81 -25.41
C SER A 236 -0.63 32.16 -24.71
N ASN A 237 0.26 32.94 -24.11
CA ASN A 237 1.37 32.40 -23.29
C ASN A 237 0.92 31.70 -22.00
N ILE A 238 -0.30 31.98 -21.52
CA ILE A 238 -0.84 31.44 -20.26
C ILE A 238 -2.05 30.51 -20.49
N LEU A 239 -2.49 30.34 -21.74
CA LEU A 239 -3.67 29.54 -22.10
C LEU A 239 -3.42 28.70 -23.35
N GLU A 240 -3.57 27.38 -23.19
CA GLU A 240 -3.68 26.42 -24.28
C GLU A 240 -5.10 25.85 -24.29
N SER A 241 -5.68 25.65 -25.46
CA SER A 241 -7.05 25.16 -25.62
C SER A 241 -7.09 23.90 -26.49
N GLU A 242 -7.94 22.94 -26.13
CA GLU A 242 -8.35 21.83 -27.00
C GLU A 242 -9.86 21.62 -26.90
N MET A 243 -10.52 21.35 -28.03
CA MET A 243 -11.97 21.18 -28.08
C MET A 243 -12.34 19.84 -28.69
N HIS A 244 -13.30 19.17 -28.06
CA HIS A 244 -13.84 17.91 -28.51
C HIS A 244 -15.37 17.98 -28.60
N SER A 245 -15.88 17.67 -29.79
CA SER A 245 -17.30 17.43 -29.98
C SER A 245 -17.60 15.96 -29.71
N VAL A 246 -18.54 15.71 -28.80
CA VAL A 246 -18.91 14.36 -28.37
C VAL A 246 -20.39 14.10 -28.56
N LYS A 247 -20.72 12.88 -29.01
CA LYS A 247 -22.10 12.43 -29.16
C LYS A 247 -22.75 12.21 -27.79
N THR A 248 -24.07 12.39 -27.72
CA THR A 248 -24.87 12.23 -26.51
C THR A 248 -25.06 10.78 -26.04
N ASN A 249 -24.74 9.79 -26.88
CA ASN A 249 -24.88 8.35 -26.57
C ASN A 249 -23.54 7.74 -26.12
N GLY A 250 -23.16 7.91 -24.85
CA GLY A 250 -21.89 7.38 -24.30
C GLY A 250 -20.59 8.01 -24.83
N GLY A 251 -20.67 8.89 -25.84
CA GLY A 251 -19.49 9.53 -26.44
C GLY A 251 -18.70 10.37 -25.44
N LEU A 252 -19.38 11.04 -24.51
CA LEU A 252 -18.73 11.81 -23.43
C LEU A 252 -17.94 10.91 -22.49
N ALA A 253 -18.49 9.75 -22.09
CA ALA A 253 -17.82 8.78 -21.24
C ALA A 253 -16.55 8.25 -21.92
N ASN A 254 -16.66 7.87 -23.20
CA ASN A 254 -15.52 7.37 -23.97
C ASN A 254 -14.42 8.43 -24.07
N LYS A 255 -14.80 9.69 -24.36
CA LYS A 255 -13.82 10.76 -24.51
C LYS A 255 -13.13 11.12 -23.21
N LEU A 256 -13.86 11.25 -22.09
CA LEU A 256 -13.26 11.51 -20.78
C LEU A 256 -12.37 10.36 -20.32
N THR A 257 -12.74 9.12 -20.65
CA THR A 257 -11.91 7.94 -20.43
C THR A 257 -10.61 8.03 -21.25
N SER A 258 -10.66 8.39 -22.55
CA SER A 258 -9.44 8.61 -23.32
C SER A 258 -8.57 9.75 -22.77
N LEU A 259 -9.21 10.86 -22.37
CA LEU A 259 -8.52 12.03 -21.86
C LEU A 259 -7.83 11.75 -20.52
N ILE A 260 -8.41 10.96 -19.61
CA ILE A 260 -7.76 10.69 -18.31
C ILE A 260 -6.40 10.00 -18.49
N LEU A 261 -6.25 9.13 -19.48
CA LEU A 261 -4.97 8.50 -19.79
C LEU A 261 -3.91 9.53 -20.19
N LYS A 262 -4.25 10.45 -21.11
CA LYS A 262 -3.36 11.55 -21.52
C LYS A 262 -3.07 12.49 -20.34
N HIS A 263 -4.11 12.87 -19.61
CA HIS A 263 -4.09 13.84 -18.54
C HIS A 263 -3.18 13.46 -17.37
N TYR A 264 -3.07 12.17 -17.07
CA TYR A 264 -2.28 11.63 -15.96
C TYR A 264 -1.13 10.71 -16.39
N ASN A 265 -0.85 10.63 -17.69
CA ASN A 265 0.14 9.70 -18.25
C ASN A 265 -0.09 8.25 -17.77
N LEU A 266 -1.31 7.76 -18.00
CA LEU A 266 -1.71 6.39 -17.67
C LEU A 266 -1.61 5.51 -18.91
N ALA A 267 -1.51 4.21 -18.67
CA ALA A 267 -1.66 3.17 -19.67
C ALA A 267 -2.84 2.26 -19.31
N SER A 268 -3.37 1.59 -20.32
CA SER A 268 -4.36 0.52 -20.18
C SER A 268 -3.69 -0.84 -20.32
N THR A 269 -4.09 -1.78 -19.46
CA THR A 269 -3.76 -3.19 -19.56
C THR A 269 -5.04 -4.02 -19.55
N THR A 270 -5.22 -4.88 -20.54
CA THR A 270 -6.27 -5.90 -20.56
C THR A 270 -5.69 -7.21 -20.02
N VAL A 271 -6.15 -7.63 -18.85
CA VAL A 271 -5.81 -8.92 -18.24
C VAL A 271 -6.75 -9.98 -18.81
N THR A 272 -6.20 -10.97 -19.51
CA THR A 272 -6.99 -12.00 -20.20
C THR A 272 -6.87 -13.38 -19.55
N GLY A 273 -7.80 -14.27 -19.90
CA GLY A 273 -7.76 -15.66 -19.45
C GLY A 273 -8.08 -15.82 -17.97
N ILE A 274 -8.93 -14.95 -17.42
CA ILE A 274 -9.34 -15.00 -16.01
C ILE A 274 -10.37 -16.12 -15.85
N PRO A 275 -10.06 -17.21 -15.11
CA PRO A 275 -10.97 -18.33 -14.97
C PRO A 275 -12.09 -18.00 -13.99
N MET A 276 -13.34 -18.10 -14.42
CA MET A 276 -14.51 -17.87 -13.57
C MET A 276 -15.50 -19.03 -13.68
N LYS A 277 -16.19 -19.34 -12.58
CA LYS A 277 -17.34 -20.26 -12.57
C LYS A 277 -18.61 -19.52 -12.99
N GLU A 278 -19.38 -20.09 -13.89
CA GLU A 278 -20.69 -19.56 -14.25
C GLU A 278 -21.73 -19.93 -13.19
N GLU A 279 -22.66 -19.02 -12.88
CA GLU A 279 -23.71 -19.28 -11.87
C GLU A 279 -24.80 -20.21 -12.39
N GLN A 280 -25.04 -20.24 -13.70
CA GLN A 280 -26.09 -21.06 -14.31
C GLN A 280 -25.60 -22.45 -14.74
N ASN A 281 -24.29 -22.63 -14.93
CA ASN A 281 -23.67 -23.90 -15.30
C ASN A 281 -22.41 -24.14 -14.44
N ALA A 282 -22.57 -24.78 -13.30
CA ALA A 282 -21.44 -25.06 -12.38
C ALA A 282 -20.37 -26.03 -12.96
N SER A 283 -20.64 -26.63 -14.12
CA SER A 283 -19.77 -27.55 -14.86
C SER A 283 -18.93 -26.89 -15.96
N SER A 284 -19.16 -25.61 -16.31
CA SER A 284 -18.36 -24.87 -17.30
C SER A 284 -17.63 -23.67 -16.67
N SER A 285 -16.36 -23.51 -17.02
CA SER A 285 -15.60 -22.29 -16.73
C SER A 285 -15.42 -21.49 -18.02
N ALA A 286 -15.77 -20.21 -17.99
CA ALA A 286 -15.49 -19.27 -19.06
C ALA A 286 -14.32 -18.36 -18.67
N ASN A 287 -13.58 -17.92 -19.69
CA ASN A 287 -12.49 -16.95 -19.52
C ASN A 287 -13.03 -15.56 -19.80
N TYR A 288 -12.72 -14.63 -18.90
CA TYR A 288 -13.08 -13.23 -19.05
C TYR A 288 -11.85 -12.34 -19.06
N ASP A 289 -12.04 -11.15 -19.60
CA ASP A 289 -11.03 -10.12 -19.69
C ASP A 289 -11.40 -8.96 -18.76
N VAL A 290 -10.40 -8.39 -18.09
CA VAL A 290 -10.57 -7.22 -17.23
C VAL A 290 -9.57 -6.16 -17.64
N GLU A 291 -10.08 -4.97 -17.96
CA GLU A 291 -9.26 -3.81 -18.26
C GLU A 291 -8.95 -3.03 -16.98
N ILE A 292 -7.68 -2.66 -16.82
CA ILE A 292 -7.17 -1.88 -15.70
C ILE A 292 -6.35 -0.70 -16.20
N PHE A 293 -6.50 0.45 -15.55
CA PHE A 293 -5.62 1.61 -15.72
C PHE A 293 -4.57 1.67 -14.62
N HIS A 294 -3.42 2.19 -14.98
CA HIS A 294 -2.28 2.41 -14.09
C HIS A 294 -1.33 3.45 -14.71
N PRO A 295 -0.39 4.05 -13.95
CA PRO A 295 0.68 4.86 -14.52
C PRO A 295 1.42 4.14 -15.67
N ALA A 296 1.66 4.84 -16.78
CA ALA A 296 2.31 4.27 -17.97
C ALA A 296 3.71 3.71 -17.67
N LYS A 297 4.36 4.23 -16.61
CA LYS A 297 5.66 3.75 -16.11
C LYS A 297 5.68 2.24 -15.80
N ALA A 298 4.54 1.62 -15.51
CA ALA A 298 4.48 0.18 -15.26
C ALA A 298 4.92 -0.63 -16.49
N HIS A 299 4.72 -0.12 -17.70
CA HIS A 299 5.10 -0.80 -18.95
C HIS A 299 6.55 -0.53 -19.38
N GLU A 300 7.32 0.32 -18.69
CA GLU A 300 8.68 0.66 -19.13
C GLU A 300 9.59 -0.57 -19.29
N THR A 301 9.44 -1.60 -18.46
CA THR A 301 10.22 -2.85 -18.55
C THR A 301 9.85 -3.71 -19.77
N LEU A 302 8.65 -3.54 -20.32
CA LEU A 302 8.23 -4.19 -21.58
C LEU A 302 8.87 -3.53 -22.80
N PHE A 303 9.29 -2.26 -22.67
CA PHE A 303 9.84 -1.48 -23.79
C PHE A 303 11.36 -1.36 -23.74
N LYS A 304 11.96 -1.47 -22.56
CA LYS A 304 13.42 -1.35 -22.36
C LYS A 304 14.08 -2.74 -22.34
N GLY A 305 14.66 -3.14 -23.47
CA GLY A 305 15.60 -4.28 -23.54
C GLY A 305 14.98 -5.67 -23.53
N SER A 306 13.66 -5.80 -23.63
CA SER A 306 12.95 -7.08 -23.70
C SER A 306 12.72 -7.49 -25.16
N SER A 307 12.92 -8.77 -25.48
CA SER A 307 12.60 -9.37 -26.79
C SER A 307 11.09 -9.54 -27.01
N VAL A 308 10.27 -8.67 -26.41
CA VAL A 308 8.82 -8.68 -26.53
C VAL A 308 8.44 -7.88 -27.77
N ASP A 309 7.57 -8.45 -28.61
CA ASP A 309 7.04 -7.72 -29.76
C ASP A 309 5.84 -6.89 -29.31
N VAL A 310 6.10 -5.62 -29.00
CA VAL A 310 5.10 -4.70 -28.42
C VAL A 310 3.86 -4.58 -29.30
N ASP A 311 4.06 -4.54 -30.62
CA ASP A 311 2.97 -4.38 -31.58
C ASP A 311 2.03 -5.60 -31.61
N GLN A 312 2.47 -6.78 -31.15
CA GLN A 312 1.60 -7.96 -31.04
C GLN A 312 0.71 -7.95 -29.79
N ILE A 313 1.15 -7.26 -28.73
CA ILE A 313 0.42 -7.23 -27.46
C ILE A 313 -0.37 -5.93 -27.27
N LYS A 314 -0.08 -4.92 -28.08
CA LYS A 314 -0.74 -3.61 -28.05
C LYS A 314 -1.85 -3.56 -29.09
N SER A 315 -3.08 -3.30 -28.66
CA SER A 315 -4.24 -3.18 -29.56
C SER A 315 -5.01 -1.89 -29.30
N LEU A 316 -5.63 -1.34 -30.35
CA LEU A 316 -6.54 -0.20 -30.20
C LEU A 316 -7.80 -0.69 -29.48
N LYS A 317 -8.20 0.01 -28.42
CA LYS A 317 -9.41 -0.35 -27.69
C LYS A 317 -10.64 0.02 -28.51
N GLU A 318 -11.54 -0.95 -28.69
CA GLU A 318 -12.76 -0.79 -29.47
C GLU A 318 -13.60 0.40 -28.96
N ASN A 319 -13.95 1.35 -29.85
CA ASN A 319 -14.69 2.59 -29.57
C ASN A 319 -13.96 3.65 -28.74
N PHE A 320 -12.64 3.51 -28.53
CA PHE A 320 -11.81 4.50 -27.85
C PHE A 320 -10.59 4.91 -28.69
N GLU A 321 -10.00 6.05 -28.33
CA GLU A 321 -8.83 6.62 -29.01
C GLU A 321 -7.48 6.17 -28.40
N TYR A 322 -7.49 5.19 -27.49
CA TYR A 322 -6.29 4.74 -26.78
C TYR A 322 -6.00 3.26 -27.01
N TYR A 323 -4.74 2.88 -26.77
CA TYR A 323 -4.27 1.50 -26.88
C TYR A 323 -4.24 0.82 -25.51
N THR A 324 -4.47 -0.49 -25.51
CA THR A 324 -4.30 -1.36 -24.34
C THR A 324 -3.22 -2.41 -24.60
N VAL A 325 -2.48 -2.77 -23.55
CA VAL A 325 -1.53 -3.89 -23.58
C VAL A 325 -2.24 -5.13 -23.04
N THR A 326 -2.23 -6.21 -23.82
CA THR A 326 -2.86 -7.48 -23.46
C THR A 326 -1.86 -8.36 -22.72
N LEU A 327 -2.15 -8.70 -21.47
CA LEU A 327 -1.35 -9.61 -20.65
C LEU A 327 -2.22 -10.75 -20.15
N LYS A 328 -1.71 -11.99 -20.20
CA LYS A 328 -2.50 -13.17 -19.85
C LYS A 328 -2.26 -13.59 -18.40
N TRP A 329 -3.33 -13.92 -17.68
CA TRP A 329 -3.23 -14.55 -16.37
C TRP A 329 -2.46 -15.86 -16.47
N SER A 330 -1.37 -15.99 -15.71
CA SER A 330 -0.54 -17.19 -15.69
C SER A 330 0.16 -17.31 -14.35
N THR A 331 -0.59 -17.62 -13.29
CA THR A 331 -0.02 -17.90 -11.96
C THR A 331 0.35 -19.37 -11.89
N PRO A 332 1.65 -19.75 -11.94
CA PRO A 332 2.03 -21.15 -11.93
C PRO A 332 1.72 -21.78 -10.57
N ARG A 333 1.41 -23.08 -10.55
CA ARG A 333 1.08 -23.77 -9.30
C ARG A 333 2.29 -23.79 -8.36
N GLY A 334 2.08 -23.45 -7.10
CA GLY A 334 3.13 -23.45 -6.07
C GLY A 334 3.88 -22.13 -5.91
N LEU A 335 3.89 -21.26 -6.94
CA LEU A 335 4.46 -19.92 -6.80
C LEU A 335 3.51 -19.01 -6.02
N THR A 336 4.08 -18.35 -5.02
CA THR A 336 3.37 -17.38 -4.16
C THR A 336 4.05 -16.03 -4.28
N ALA A 337 3.32 -14.92 -4.12
CA ALA A 337 3.93 -13.58 -4.06
C ALA A 337 5.00 -13.42 -2.96
N SER A 338 5.05 -14.33 -1.98
CA SER A 338 6.10 -14.38 -0.95
C SER A 338 7.46 -14.85 -1.45
N GLU A 339 7.54 -15.48 -2.63
CA GLU A 339 8.81 -15.73 -3.31
C GLU A 339 9.27 -14.38 -3.89
N MET A 340 10.34 -13.82 -3.34
CA MET A 340 10.79 -12.47 -3.66
C MET A 340 11.21 -12.37 -5.14
N HIS A 341 10.30 -11.94 -6.00
CA HIS A 341 10.65 -11.57 -7.37
C HIS A 341 11.31 -10.19 -7.37
N ASN A 342 12.32 -10.02 -8.23
CA ASN A 342 12.93 -8.73 -8.45
C ASN A 342 11.90 -7.78 -9.10
N CYS A 343 11.34 -6.90 -8.28
CA CYS A 343 10.38 -5.89 -8.65
C CYS A 343 11.12 -4.58 -8.90
N THR A 344 11.06 -4.06 -10.13
CA THR A 344 11.73 -2.82 -10.52
C THR A 344 10.86 -1.59 -10.30
N ALA A 345 9.53 -1.76 -10.31
CA ALA A 345 8.58 -0.69 -10.06
C ALA A 345 7.24 -1.25 -9.56
N MET A 346 6.51 -0.45 -8.78
CA MET A 346 5.19 -0.81 -8.26
C MET A 346 4.25 0.39 -8.40
N HIS A 347 3.10 0.17 -9.03
CA HIS A 347 2.12 1.21 -9.32
C HIS A 347 0.71 0.78 -8.93
N ARG A 348 -0.09 1.71 -8.39
CA ARG A 348 -1.51 1.44 -8.13
C ARG A 348 -2.24 1.16 -9.44
N ILE A 349 -3.29 0.36 -9.35
CA ILE A 349 -4.20 0.09 -10.46
C ILE A 349 -5.63 0.44 -10.10
N THR A 350 -6.45 0.65 -11.12
CA THR A 350 -7.89 0.72 -11.01
C THR A 350 -8.54 -0.04 -12.17
N PRO A 351 -9.59 -0.85 -11.95
CA PRO A 351 -10.41 -1.36 -13.04
C PRO A 351 -11.06 -0.20 -13.82
N VAL A 352 -11.29 -0.41 -15.12
CA VAL A 352 -12.07 0.53 -15.94
C VAL A 352 -13.55 0.39 -15.64
N ASP A 353 -14.09 -0.83 -15.77
CA ASP A 353 -15.44 -1.16 -15.29
C ASP A 353 -15.35 -1.85 -13.93
N VAL A 354 -15.50 -1.06 -12.86
CA VAL A 354 -15.36 -1.52 -11.48
C VAL A 354 -16.49 -2.44 -11.02
N ASN A 355 -17.68 -2.31 -11.61
CA ASN A 355 -18.88 -3.02 -11.18
C ASN A 355 -19.16 -4.28 -12.00
N SER A 356 -18.43 -4.50 -13.11
CA SER A 356 -18.54 -5.75 -13.85
C SER A 356 -18.22 -6.96 -12.97
N ARG A 357 -18.90 -8.08 -13.25
CA ARG A 357 -18.64 -9.37 -12.60
C ARG A 357 -17.17 -9.80 -12.77
N PRO A 358 -16.55 -9.72 -13.96
CA PRO A 358 -15.13 -10.07 -14.12
C PRO A 358 -14.20 -9.23 -13.26
N SER A 359 -14.35 -7.90 -13.27
CA SER A 359 -13.52 -7.00 -12.43
C SER A 359 -13.72 -7.30 -10.95
N SER A 360 -14.96 -7.46 -10.51
CA SER A 360 -15.29 -7.81 -9.12
C SER A 360 -14.63 -9.12 -8.70
N CYS A 361 -14.61 -10.14 -9.56
CA CYS A 361 -13.95 -11.40 -9.26
C CYS A 361 -12.43 -11.23 -9.13
N LEU A 362 -11.78 -10.54 -10.07
CA LEU A 362 -10.34 -10.28 -10.03
C LEU A 362 -9.95 -9.47 -8.77
N ILE A 363 -10.66 -8.38 -8.50
CA ILE A 363 -10.40 -7.48 -7.37
C ILE A 363 -10.55 -8.21 -6.04
N ASN A 364 -11.65 -8.95 -5.85
CA ASN A 364 -11.86 -9.70 -4.62
C ASN A 364 -10.85 -10.84 -4.45
N PHE A 365 -10.42 -11.47 -5.55
CA PHE A 365 -9.35 -12.46 -5.52
C PHE A 365 -8.04 -11.85 -5.00
N LEU A 366 -7.66 -10.66 -5.50
CA LEU A 366 -6.45 -9.95 -5.09
C LEU A 366 -6.52 -9.43 -3.66
N ILE A 367 -7.63 -8.78 -3.29
CA ILE A 367 -7.86 -8.28 -1.92
C ILE A 367 -7.92 -9.44 -0.92
N GLY A 368 -8.32 -10.64 -1.35
CA GLY A 368 -8.29 -11.87 -0.56
C GLY A 368 -6.88 -12.35 -0.17
N GLY A 369 -5.82 -11.61 -0.54
CA GLY A 369 -4.42 -11.91 -0.22
C GLY A 369 -3.72 -12.77 -1.28
N ARG A 370 -4.42 -13.15 -2.34
CA ARG A 370 -3.82 -13.88 -3.47
C ARG A 370 -3.20 -12.89 -4.45
N SER A 371 -2.27 -13.40 -5.24
CA SER A 371 -1.60 -12.63 -6.28
C SER A 371 -1.80 -13.27 -7.64
N VAL A 372 -1.72 -12.46 -8.69
CA VAL A 372 -1.86 -12.90 -10.08
C VAL A 372 -0.60 -12.53 -10.84
N MET A 373 0.08 -13.52 -11.41
CA MET A 373 1.17 -13.28 -12.34
C MET A 373 0.65 -13.13 -13.75
N LEU A 374 1.29 -12.23 -14.50
CA LEU A 374 0.91 -11.88 -15.87
C LEU A 374 2.01 -12.27 -16.85
N GLU A 375 1.67 -13.11 -17.82
CA GLU A 375 2.56 -13.56 -18.88
C GLU A 375 2.47 -12.68 -20.13
N VAL A 376 3.61 -12.53 -20.77
CA VAL A 376 3.78 -11.94 -22.10
C VAL A 376 4.44 -12.97 -23.03
N ILE A 377 4.11 -12.93 -24.31
CA ILE A 377 4.75 -13.77 -25.34
C ILE A 377 5.91 -12.97 -25.95
N ARG A 378 7.12 -13.55 -25.93
CA ARG A 378 8.33 -12.98 -26.55
C ARG A 378 8.40 -13.33 -28.04
N ARG A 379 9.21 -12.58 -28.78
CA ARG A 379 9.65 -12.93 -30.15
C ARG A 379 10.20 -14.36 -30.14
N GLY A 380 9.63 -15.22 -30.99
CA GLY A 380 9.91 -16.66 -31.00
C GLY A 380 8.94 -17.54 -30.20
N GLY A 381 7.86 -16.98 -29.65
CA GLY A 381 6.76 -17.73 -29.02
C GLY A 381 7.01 -18.15 -27.56
N LEU A 382 8.19 -17.86 -27.01
CA LEU A 382 8.52 -18.15 -25.61
C LEU A 382 7.72 -17.27 -24.66
N LYS A 383 7.12 -17.87 -23.64
CA LYS A 383 6.37 -17.16 -22.60
C LYS A 383 7.29 -16.63 -21.52
N SER A 384 6.95 -15.49 -20.94
CA SER A 384 7.69 -14.93 -19.80
C SER A 384 6.78 -14.15 -18.87
N LEU A 385 7.04 -14.25 -17.58
CA LEU A 385 6.37 -13.42 -16.58
C LEU A 385 6.90 -12.00 -16.68
N SER A 386 5.98 -11.03 -16.74
CA SER A 386 6.30 -9.61 -16.89
C SER A 386 5.83 -8.78 -15.71
N HIS A 387 4.69 -9.14 -15.12
CA HIS A 387 4.06 -8.38 -14.05
C HIS A 387 3.44 -9.28 -12.99
N LEU A 388 3.22 -8.71 -11.81
CA LEU A 388 2.49 -9.31 -10.70
C LEU A 388 1.44 -8.32 -10.19
N LEU A 389 0.17 -8.74 -10.18
CA LEU A 389 -0.89 -8.03 -9.46
C LEU A 389 -0.97 -8.58 -8.03
N ALA A 390 -0.88 -7.70 -7.04
CA ALA A 390 -1.03 -8.09 -5.64
C ALA A 390 -1.67 -6.95 -4.83
N SER A 391 -2.39 -7.33 -3.77
CA SER A 391 -2.96 -6.38 -2.82
C SER A 391 -2.02 -6.14 -1.65
N HIS A 392 -1.79 -4.87 -1.33
CA HIS A 392 -1.07 -4.42 -0.15
C HIS A 392 -1.99 -3.54 0.68
N SER A 393 -2.39 -4.02 1.86
CA SER A 393 -3.30 -3.29 2.77
C SER A 393 -4.64 -2.87 2.13
N GLY A 394 -5.19 -3.72 1.25
CA GLY A 394 -6.47 -3.47 0.57
C GLY A 394 -6.36 -2.59 -0.67
N GLN A 395 -5.15 -2.17 -1.05
CA GLN A 395 -4.86 -1.43 -2.28
C GLN A 395 -4.19 -2.36 -3.28
N ILE A 396 -4.57 -2.29 -4.55
CA ILE A 396 -4.05 -3.21 -5.56
C ILE A 396 -2.94 -2.52 -6.35
N TYR A 397 -1.84 -3.24 -6.52
CA TYR A 397 -0.66 -2.77 -7.24
C TYR A 397 -0.28 -3.74 -8.35
N MET A 398 0.14 -3.16 -9.48
CA MET A 398 0.89 -3.84 -10.52
C MET A 398 2.38 -3.65 -10.24
N HIS A 399 3.08 -4.76 -10.12
CA HIS A 399 4.52 -4.84 -9.93
C HIS A 399 5.14 -5.19 -11.27
N SER A 400 6.09 -4.39 -11.73
CA SER A 400 6.89 -4.67 -12.92
C SER A 400 8.04 -5.60 -12.54
N LEU A 401 8.08 -6.77 -13.16
CA LEU A 401 9.13 -7.77 -12.92
C LEU A 401 10.27 -7.56 -13.90
N ALA A 402 11.49 -7.92 -13.48
CA ALA A 402 12.62 -7.99 -14.40
C ALA A 402 12.38 -9.09 -15.46
N ILE A 403 12.40 -8.70 -16.74
CA ILE A 403 12.21 -9.61 -17.87
C ILE A 403 13.58 -9.90 -18.48
N GLY A 404 14.02 -11.15 -18.42
CA GLY A 404 15.29 -11.57 -19.01
C GLY A 404 16.19 -12.26 -18.00
N ARG A 405 17.46 -12.44 -18.36
CA ARG A 405 18.44 -12.97 -17.44
C ARG A 405 18.85 -11.92 -16.42
N SER A 406 18.86 -12.28 -15.15
CA SER A 406 19.44 -11.43 -14.11
C SER A 406 20.97 -11.40 -14.27
N PRO A 407 21.63 -10.24 -14.11
CA PRO A 407 23.09 -10.21 -13.98
C PRO A 407 23.58 -10.92 -12.70
N HIS A 408 22.65 -11.28 -11.81
CA HIS A 408 22.90 -12.07 -10.60
C HIS A 408 22.49 -13.54 -10.77
N GLU A 409 22.19 -14.00 -11.99
CA GLU A 409 22.12 -15.43 -12.27
C GLU A 409 23.51 -16.04 -12.11
N ASP A 410 23.58 -17.22 -11.49
CA ASP A 410 24.83 -17.93 -11.17
C ASP A 410 25.79 -17.12 -10.26
N PRO A 411 25.37 -16.75 -9.04
CA PRO A 411 26.25 -16.07 -8.10
C PRO A 411 27.44 -16.97 -7.71
N PRO A 412 28.62 -16.39 -7.41
CA PRO A 412 29.75 -17.17 -6.91
C PRO A 412 29.36 -18.02 -5.70
N SER A 413 29.89 -19.24 -5.63
CA SER A 413 29.59 -20.13 -4.50
C SER A 413 30.03 -19.52 -3.19
N ILE A 414 29.14 -19.49 -2.19
CA ILE A 414 29.45 -19.01 -0.84
C ILE A 414 30.66 -19.77 -0.27
N SER A 415 30.82 -21.06 -0.58
CA SER A 415 31.91 -21.89 -0.08
C SER A 415 33.30 -21.51 -0.62
N GLU A 416 33.35 -20.79 -1.73
CA GLU A 416 34.58 -20.37 -2.40
C GLU A 416 34.97 -18.93 -2.03
N GLY A 417 34.03 -18.16 -1.48
CA GLY A 417 34.27 -16.79 -1.01
C GLY A 417 34.95 -16.70 0.35
N THR A 418 35.15 -15.46 0.81
CA THR A 418 35.68 -15.17 2.15
C THR A 418 34.80 -15.80 3.23
N GLY A 419 35.40 -16.61 4.09
CA GLY A 419 34.68 -17.31 5.14
C GLY A 419 33.89 -18.54 4.68
N GLY A 420 33.93 -18.91 3.39
CA GLY A 420 33.20 -20.05 2.83
C GLY A 420 33.67 -21.43 3.31
N ARG A 421 34.89 -21.50 3.87
CA ARG A 421 35.47 -22.71 4.46
C ARG A 421 35.18 -22.85 5.96
N VAL A 422 34.59 -21.83 6.59
CA VAL A 422 34.18 -21.89 8.00
C VAL A 422 32.89 -22.70 8.09
N THR A 423 32.90 -23.77 8.90
CA THR A 423 31.81 -24.76 8.95
C THR A 423 30.91 -24.62 10.17
N ASP A 424 31.28 -23.78 11.13
CA ASP A 424 30.67 -23.70 12.45
C ASP A 424 30.10 -22.30 12.74
N TYR A 425 29.58 -21.61 11.73
CA TYR A 425 28.85 -20.35 11.94
C TYR A 425 27.66 -20.53 12.87
N ARG A 426 27.41 -19.53 13.72
CA ARG A 426 26.25 -19.47 14.62
C ARG A 426 24.97 -19.02 13.90
N ILE A 427 24.63 -19.70 12.80
CA ILE A 427 23.51 -19.35 11.91
C ILE A 427 22.18 -19.33 12.68
N THR A 428 21.93 -20.35 13.52
CA THR A 428 20.69 -20.44 14.32
C THR A 428 20.55 -19.27 15.29
N ASP A 429 21.64 -18.91 15.99
CA ASP A 429 21.63 -17.78 16.93
C ASP A 429 21.47 -16.45 16.20
N PHE A 430 22.12 -16.28 15.04
CA PHE A 430 21.94 -15.08 14.23
C PHE A 430 20.51 -14.98 13.69
N GLY A 431 19.91 -16.11 13.28
CA GLY A 431 18.51 -16.18 12.89
C GLY A 431 17.58 -15.73 14.02
N ASN A 432 17.81 -16.21 15.24
CA ASN A 432 17.07 -15.76 16.43
C ASN A 432 17.29 -14.27 16.72
N PHE A 433 18.52 -13.78 16.59
CA PHE A 433 18.84 -12.36 16.69
C PHE A 433 18.06 -11.51 15.67
N MET A 434 17.97 -11.95 14.41
CA MET A 434 17.17 -11.29 13.38
C MET A 434 15.68 -11.27 13.75
N MET A 435 15.15 -12.38 14.27
CA MET A 435 13.76 -12.48 14.73
C MET A 435 13.44 -11.49 15.86
N GLN A 436 14.34 -11.36 16.83
CA GLN A 436 14.21 -10.46 17.98
C GLN A 436 14.36 -8.97 17.62
N ASN A 437 14.93 -8.66 16.46
CA ASN A 437 15.17 -7.29 15.99
C ASN A 437 14.34 -6.94 14.74
N ARG A 438 13.22 -7.65 14.53
CA ARG A 438 12.26 -7.29 13.49
C ARG A 438 11.72 -5.88 13.68
N LEU A 439 11.68 -5.14 12.58
CA LEU A 439 11.12 -3.79 12.57
C LEU A 439 9.59 -3.85 12.59
N PHE A 440 8.99 -2.98 13.40
CA PHE A 440 7.55 -2.79 13.45
C PHE A 440 7.21 -1.32 13.23
N PRO A 441 6.20 -1.01 12.40
CA PRO A 441 5.73 0.37 12.23
C PRO A 441 5.06 0.86 13.52
N ILE A 442 5.48 2.01 14.05
CA ILE A 442 4.89 2.64 15.23
C ILE A 442 3.93 3.75 14.77
N LYS A 443 2.67 3.70 15.23
CA LYS A 443 1.71 4.79 15.01
C LYS A 443 1.75 5.78 16.17
N GLY A 444 2.10 7.04 15.92
CA GLY A 444 1.80 8.18 16.81
C GLY A 444 3.00 8.93 17.41
N SER A 445 2.76 10.22 17.66
CA SER A 445 3.64 11.27 18.21
C SER A 445 4.16 11.03 19.65
N ARG A 446 3.91 9.87 20.26
CA ARG A 446 4.24 9.62 21.67
C ARG A 446 5.68 9.20 21.93
N VAL A 447 6.45 8.91 20.88
CA VAL A 447 7.87 8.59 20.99
C VAL A 447 8.66 9.79 20.50
N GLN A 448 9.27 10.55 21.43
CA GLN A 448 10.25 11.57 21.08
C GLN A 448 11.48 10.88 20.46
N GLY A 449 11.86 11.31 19.25
CA GLY A 449 13.03 10.80 18.54
C GLY A 449 12.72 9.84 17.39
N SER A 450 13.69 9.69 16.48
CA SER A 450 13.61 8.79 15.34
C SER A 450 13.60 7.32 15.79
N THR A 451 12.51 6.59 15.52
CA THR A 451 12.40 5.13 15.72
C THR A 451 13.58 4.38 15.09
N LEU A 452 14.07 4.84 13.94
CA LEU A 452 15.21 4.24 13.25
C LEU A 452 16.51 4.40 14.06
N LYS A 453 16.72 5.57 14.66
CA LYS A 453 17.89 5.81 15.54
C LYS A 453 17.87 4.85 16.72
N ARG A 454 16.71 4.68 17.37
CA ARG A 454 16.55 3.75 18.50
C ARG A 454 16.85 2.30 18.09
N THR A 455 16.34 1.85 16.94
CA THR A 455 16.64 0.50 16.45
C THR A 455 18.12 0.34 16.12
N LYS A 456 18.75 1.33 15.49
CA LYS A 456 20.20 1.30 15.21
C LYS A 456 21.02 1.22 16.49
N THR A 457 20.69 2.01 17.52
CA THR A 457 21.35 1.95 18.83
C THR A 457 21.15 0.60 19.52
N ARG A 458 19.97 -0.02 19.38
CA ARG A 458 19.75 -1.38 19.87
C ARG A 458 20.64 -2.39 19.16
N LEU A 459 20.70 -2.35 17.83
CA LEU A 459 21.55 -3.26 17.05
C LEU A 459 23.02 -3.10 17.46
N ASP A 460 23.52 -1.85 17.48
CA ASP A 460 24.89 -1.52 17.91
C ASP A 460 25.22 -2.20 19.25
N ARG A 461 24.38 -1.99 20.26
CA ARG A 461 24.56 -2.60 21.58
C ARG A 461 24.56 -4.12 21.54
N HIS A 462 23.58 -4.73 20.87
CA HIS A 462 23.48 -6.18 20.81
C HIS A 462 24.61 -6.84 20.00
N THR A 463 25.31 -6.08 19.15
CA THR A 463 26.41 -6.57 18.31
C THR A 463 27.80 -6.16 18.78
N LYS A 464 27.94 -5.43 19.90
CA LYS A 464 29.25 -5.01 20.43
C LYS A 464 30.17 -6.19 20.74
N PHE A 465 29.59 -7.28 21.26
CA PHE A 465 30.29 -8.54 21.47
C PHE A 465 29.43 -9.68 20.91
N TRP A 466 29.66 -10.03 19.65
CA TRP A 466 28.87 -11.04 18.94
C TRP A 466 29.79 -11.99 18.14
N PRO A 467 30.33 -13.04 18.78
CA PRO A 467 31.20 -14.00 18.11
C PRO A 467 30.43 -14.76 17.02
N MET A 468 31.00 -14.82 15.81
CA MET A 468 30.32 -15.34 14.61
C MET A 468 30.34 -16.86 14.48
N THR A 469 31.34 -17.53 15.07
CA THR A 469 31.50 -18.99 15.00
C THR A 469 31.34 -19.63 16.38
N ILE A 470 30.89 -20.88 16.40
CA ILE A 470 30.73 -21.69 17.60
C ILE A 470 32.08 -21.84 18.30
N SER A 471 33.16 -22.10 17.55
CA SER A 471 34.52 -22.24 18.08
C SER A 471 35.14 -20.95 18.65
N SER A 472 34.61 -19.77 18.29
CA SER A 472 35.14 -18.48 18.77
C SER A 472 34.58 -18.02 20.12
N THR A 473 33.71 -18.82 20.74
CA THR A 473 33.05 -18.46 21.99
C THR A 473 32.83 -19.66 22.90
N VAL A 474 32.98 -19.45 24.20
CA VAL A 474 32.64 -20.36 25.27
C VAL A 474 31.34 -19.91 25.95
N ILE A 475 31.20 -18.61 26.25
CA ILE A 475 30.05 -18.09 27.01
C ILE A 475 28.72 -18.27 26.27
N PHE A 476 28.70 -18.15 24.93
CA PHE A 476 27.47 -18.35 24.16
C PHE A 476 27.18 -19.83 23.88
N ASN A 477 28.16 -20.72 23.99
CA ASN A 477 27.95 -22.16 23.94
C ASN A 477 27.43 -22.69 25.29
N TYR A 478 27.79 -22.03 26.39
CA TYR A 478 27.32 -22.33 27.74
C TYR A 478 26.08 -21.49 28.14
N LYS A 479 25.32 -21.01 27.14
CA LYS A 479 24.24 -20.03 27.30
C LYS A 479 23.19 -20.42 28.34
N GLN A 480 22.83 -21.69 28.48
CA GLN A 480 21.77 -22.11 29.40
C GLN A 480 22.04 -21.73 30.87
N TYR A 481 23.31 -21.59 31.26
CA TYR A 481 23.70 -21.17 32.61
C TYR A 481 24.06 -19.68 32.71
N LEU A 482 24.34 -19.04 31.56
CA LEU A 482 24.75 -17.64 31.44
C LEU A 482 23.65 -16.70 30.91
N GLU A 483 22.49 -17.25 30.53
CA GLU A 483 21.40 -16.51 29.88
C GLU A 483 20.99 -15.23 30.62
N PRO A 484 20.85 -15.21 31.96
CA PRO A 484 20.50 -13.99 32.69
C PRO A 484 21.48 -12.85 32.37
N ILE A 485 22.78 -13.07 32.52
CA ILE A 485 23.80 -12.06 32.21
C ILE A 485 23.78 -11.68 30.73
N LEU A 486 23.73 -12.67 29.84
CA LEU A 486 23.84 -12.44 28.40
C LEU A 486 22.66 -11.64 27.83
N ASN A 487 21.48 -11.71 28.45
CA ASN A 487 20.30 -10.94 28.05
C ASN A 487 20.20 -9.59 28.79
N ILE A 488 20.46 -9.58 30.10
CA ILE A 488 20.29 -8.40 30.95
C ILE A 488 21.30 -7.31 30.58
N MET A 489 22.55 -7.67 30.32
CA MET A 489 23.60 -6.70 29.96
C MET A 489 23.36 -5.99 28.62
N LEU A 490 22.37 -6.43 27.83
CA LEU A 490 21.96 -5.78 26.58
C LEU A 490 20.85 -4.75 26.79
N LEU A 491 20.30 -4.63 28.01
CA LEU A 491 19.27 -3.64 28.33
C LEU A 491 19.87 -2.22 28.37
N PRO A 492 19.09 -1.17 28.05
CA PRO A 492 19.59 0.21 28.09
C PRO A 492 19.91 0.66 29.52
N GLU A 493 19.16 0.14 30.48
CA GLU A 493 19.26 0.44 31.91
C GLU A 493 18.94 -0.84 32.67
N LEU A 494 19.53 -0.98 33.87
CA LEU A 494 19.33 -2.13 34.76
C LEU A 494 18.53 -1.72 36.00
N ARG A 495 17.68 -2.61 36.50
CA ARG A 495 17.08 -2.50 37.83
C ARG A 495 17.96 -3.18 38.87
N GLU A 496 17.74 -2.89 40.15
CA GLU A 496 18.47 -3.56 41.24
C GLU A 496 18.30 -5.09 41.21
N SER A 497 17.08 -5.56 40.89
CA SER A 497 16.80 -6.98 40.70
C SER A 497 17.63 -7.60 39.58
N ASP A 498 17.88 -6.85 38.51
CA ASP A 498 18.63 -7.32 37.35
C ASP A 498 20.12 -7.45 37.72
N VAL A 499 20.65 -6.51 38.51
CA VAL A 499 22.02 -6.59 39.06
C VAL A 499 22.17 -7.81 39.96
N VAL A 500 21.19 -8.07 40.85
CA VAL A 500 21.21 -9.24 41.75
C VAL A 500 21.22 -10.55 40.93
N GLN A 501 20.40 -10.66 39.89
CA GLN A 501 20.39 -11.85 39.03
C GLN A 501 21.73 -12.07 38.32
N CYS A 502 22.36 -10.99 37.84
CA CYS A 502 23.70 -11.09 37.28
C CYS A 502 24.74 -11.55 38.31
N LYS A 503 24.70 -11.02 39.55
CA LYS A 503 25.60 -11.46 40.62
C LYS A 503 25.40 -12.93 41.00
N GLN A 504 24.14 -13.38 41.11
CA GLN A 504 23.83 -14.79 41.35
C GLN A 504 24.39 -15.70 40.27
N CYS A 505 24.33 -15.29 39.00
CA CYS A 505 24.94 -16.02 37.90
C CYS A 505 26.47 -16.10 38.03
N ILE A 506 27.15 -15.01 38.40
CA ILE A 506 28.60 -15.01 38.67
C ILE A 506 28.95 -15.97 39.81
N PHE A 507 28.26 -15.88 40.95
CA PHE A 507 28.55 -16.76 42.10
C PHE A 507 28.25 -18.24 41.81
N SER A 508 27.22 -18.53 41.01
CA SER A 508 26.95 -19.90 40.55
C SER A 508 28.10 -20.45 39.69
N LEU A 509 28.73 -19.62 38.84
CA LEU A 509 29.87 -20.05 38.02
C LEU A 509 31.08 -20.41 38.88
N ILE A 510 31.37 -19.65 39.94
CA ILE A 510 32.42 -19.98 40.92
C ILE A 510 32.14 -21.35 41.53
N GLY A 511 30.89 -21.58 41.96
CA GLY A 511 30.47 -22.86 42.51
C GLY A 511 30.67 -24.03 41.54
N ASN A 512 30.42 -23.81 40.25
CA ASN A 512 30.61 -24.81 39.20
C ASN A 512 32.10 -25.07 38.92
N GLU A 513 32.93 -24.03 38.91
CA GLU A 513 34.38 -24.14 38.75
C GLU A 513 35.02 -24.89 39.92
N ALA A 514 34.66 -24.55 41.16
CA ALA A 514 35.15 -25.21 42.37
C ALA A 514 34.79 -26.72 42.42
N LYS A 515 33.65 -27.09 41.83
CA LYS A 515 33.22 -28.49 41.66
C LYS A 515 33.87 -29.17 40.45
N HIS A 516 34.67 -28.45 39.67
CA HIS A 516 35.19 -28.86 38.38
C HIS A 516 34.10 -29.40 37.44
N GLU A 517 32.92 -28.79 37.46
CA GLU A 517 31.83 -29.20 36.57
C GLU A 517 32.27 -29.04 35.11
N PRO A 518 32.00 -30.03 34.25
CA PRO A 518 32.38 -29.95 32.85
C PRO A 518 31.58 -28.85 32.13
N LEU A 519 32.30 -27.89 31.53
CA LEU A 519 31.73 -27.03 30.51
C LEU A 519 31.48 -27.93 29.29
N HIS A 520 30.22 -28.35 29.08
CA HIS A 520 29.82 -29.13 27.90
C HIS A 520 29.86 -28.26 26.64
N ILE A 521 31.07 -27.86 26.23
CA ILE A 521 31.31 -27.13 25.00
C ILE A 521 31.18 -28.15 23.86
N MET A 522 30.27 -27.89 22.92
CA MET A 522 30.11 -28.76 21.75
C MET A 522 31.47 -28.88 21.04
N ASN A 523 31.96 -30.12 20.95
CA ASN A 523 33.27 -30.41 20.41
C ASN A 523 33.25 -30.17 18.89
N THR A 524 33.64 -28.97 18.46
CA THR A 524 33.71 -28.61 17.04
C THR A 524 34.89 -29.31 16.39
N GLY A 525 34.66 -30.51 15.86
CA GLY A 525 35.15 -30.99 14.56
C GLY A 525 36.66 -30.95 14.23
N GLN A 526 37.57 -30.68 15.16
CA GLN A 526 39.01 -30.76 14.86
C GLN A 526 39.43 -32.22 14.70
N ARG A 527 39.49 -32.68 13.44
CA ARG A 527 40.33 -33.81 13.02
C ARG A 527 41.79 -33.40 13.16
N GLY A 528 42.29 -33.47 14.38
CA GLY A 528 43.70 -33.33 14.71
C GLY A 528 43.91 -33.88 16.11
N LYS A 529 45.01 -34.60 16.34
CA LYS A 529 45.45 -34.98 17.69
C LYS A 529 45.82 -33.71 18.46
N GLY A 530 44.82 -32.98 18.95
CA GLY A 530 44.96 -31.78 19.78
C GLY A 530 44.86 -32.15 21.25
N VAL A 531 45.74 -31.57 22.06
CA VAL A 531 45.79 -31.71 23.52
C VAL A 531 44.41 -31.39 24.09
N LYS A 532 43.83 -32.28 24.91
CA LYS A 532 42.64 -31.95 25.72
C LYS A 532 42.99 -30.72 26.55
N THR A 533 42.40 -29.56 26.26
CA THR A 533 42.50 -28.38 27.13
C THR A 533 42.05 -28.79 28.53
N SER A 534 42.86 -28.50 29.55
CA SER A 534 42.52 -28.80 30.93
C SER A 534 41.23 -28.06 31.31
N ARG A 535 40.45 -28.61 32.24
CA ARG A 535 39.21 -27.96 32.71
C ARG A 535 39.49 -26.55 33.24
N GLU A 536 40.62 -26.39 33.94
CA GLU A 536 41.13 -25.09 34.40
C GLU A 536 41.31 -24.10 33.24
N GLU A 537 41.90 -24.52 32.13
CA GLU A 537 42.07 -23.65 30.96
C GLU A 537 40.72 -23.29 30.30
N GLN A 538 39.74 -24.20 30.33
CA GLN A 538 38.39 -23.91 29.82
C GLN A 538 37.66 -22.85 30.66
N TYR A 539 37.73 -22.93 31.99
CA TYR A 539 37.17 -21.91 32.88
C TYR A 539 37.92 -20.58 32.76
N LYS A 540 39.25 -20.60 32.66
CA LYS A 540 40.04 -19.39 32.39
C LYS A 540 39.62 -18.69 31.10
N GLN A 541 39.34 -19.46 30.04
CA GLN A 541 38.85 -18.93 28.77
C GLN A 541 37.42 -18.37 28.91
N LEU A 542 36.53 -19.07 29.64
CA LEU A 542 35.17 -18.62 29.94
C LEU A 542 35.19 -17.27 30.70
N TRP A 543 36.00 -17.15 31.76
CA TRP A 543 36.10 -15.94 32.56
C TRP A 543 36.67 -14.77 31.78
N SER A 544 37.71 -15.01 30.98
CA SER A 544 38.32 -13.98 30.13
C SER A 544 37.32 -13.45 29.10
N GLU A 545 36.54 -14.35 28.49
CA GLU A 545 35.51 -13.97 27.53
C GLU A 545 34.32 -13.25 28.19
N LEU A 546 33.89 -13.73 29.37
CA LEU A 546 32.81 -13.09 30.13
C LEU A 546 33.20 -11.68 30.57
N GLU A 547 34.44 -11.47 31.03
CA GLU A 547 34.95 -10.14 31.35
C GLU A 547 34.93 -9.23 30.11
N ALA A 548 35.42 -9.71 28.97
CA ALA A 548 35.42 -8.94 27.72
C ALA A 548 33.99 -8.56 27.30
N PHE A 549 33.03 -9.49 27.43
CA PHE A 549 31.61 -9.24 27.19
C PHE A 549 31.06 -8.16 28.13
N LEU A 550 31.30 -8.26 29.44
CA LEU A 550 30.82 -7.27 30.41
C LEU A 550 31.42 -5.89 30.17
N ARG A 551 32.73 -5.80 29.90
CA ARG A 551 33.42 -4.54 29.57
C ARG A 551 32.82 -3.86 28.34
N ALA A 552 32.51 -4.63 27.31
CA ALA A 552 31.89 -4.11 26.09
C ALA A 552 30.49 -3.51 26.32
N HIS A 553 29.79 -3.93 27.39
CA HIS A 553 28.42 -3.57 27.71
C HIS A 553 28.27 -2.73 28.99
N CYS A 554 29.35 -2.15 29.51
CA CYS A 554 29.29 -1.21 30.63
C CYS A 554 28.72 0.14 30.18
N VAL A 555 27.40 0.30 30.26
CA VAL A 555 26.70 1.53 29.83
C VAL A 555 26.28 2.43 31.00
N THR A 556 25.94 1.83 32.15
CA THR A 556 25.49 2.57 33.35
C THR A 556 26.26 2.09 34.58
N ASP A 557 26.18 2.85 35.69
CA ASP A 557 26.81 2.47 36.97
C ASP A 557 26.40 1.06 37.43
N LYS A 558 25.17 0.65 37.14
CA LYS A 558 24.70 -0.70 37.45
C LYS A 558 25.34 -1.78 36.60
N HIS A 559 25.63 -1.51 35.32
CA HIS A 559 26.43 -2.44 34.51
C HIS A 559 27.87 -2.52 35.04
N ILE A 560 28.44 -1.38 35.46
CA ILE A 560 29.77 -1.31 36.08
C ILE A 560 29.78 -2.11 37.40
N ASN A 561 28.73 -2.07 38.20
CA ASN A 561 28.61 -2.87 39.43
C ASN A 561 28.62 -4.39 39.16
N VAL A 562 28.05 -4.84 38.04
CA VAL A 562 28.13 -6.25 37.62
C VAL A 562 29.57 -6.61 37.22
N LEU A 563 30.25 -5.75 36.46
CA LEU A 563 31.66 -5.95 36.11
C LEU A 563 32.56 -5.98 37.36
N ASN A 564 32.38 -5.05 38.28
CA ASN A 564 33.17 -5.00 39.52
C ASN A 564 33.00 -6.27 40.34
N CYS A 565 31.77 -6.82 40.42
CA CYS A 565 31.53 -8.11 41.06
C CYS A 565 32.36 -9.25 40.44
N LEU A 566 32.46 -9.30 39.11
CA LEU A 566 33.28 -10.30 38.42
C LEU A 566 34.78 -10.08 38.71
N LEU A 567 35.25 -8.83 38.69
CA LEU A 567 36.65 -8.50 38.94
C LEU A 567 37.07 -8.76 40.39
N GLU A 568 36.19 -8.50 41.36
CA GLU A 568 36.41 -8.78 42.78
C GLU A 568 36.58 -10.27 43.04
N VAL A 569 35.73 -11.09 42.43
CA VAL A 569 35.83 -12.56 42.48
C VAL A 569 37.15 -13.02 41.87
N ARG A 570 37.49 -12.54 40.67
CA ARG A 570 38.68 -13.00 39.93
C ARG A 570 40.01 -12.51 40.50
N ASN A 571 40.03 -11.34 41.15
CA ASN A 571 41.27 -10.83 41.78
C ASN A 571 41.60 -11.56 43.08
N ARG A 572 40.61 -12.18 43.73
CA ARG A 572 40.86 -13.04 44.90
C ARG A 572 41.55 -14.35 44.52
N ASP A 573 41.44 -14.81 43.26
CA ASP A 573 42.18 -15.98 42.73
C ASP A 573 43.70 -15.75 42.60
N ALA A 574 44.17 -14.50 42.60
CA ALA A 574 45.58 -14.17 42.39
C ALA A 574 46.42 -14.13 43.69
N SER A 575 45.79 -14.22 44.86
CA SER A 575 46.48 -14.46 46.13
C SER A 575 46.40 -15.95 46.46
N ASP A 576 47.55 -16.60 46.66
CA ASP A 576 47.80 -18.06 46.80
C ASP A 576 47.07 -18.82 47.94
N THR A 577 45.88 -18.41 48.35
CA THR A 577 45.07 -19.07 49.38
C THR A 577 43.63 -19.21 48.92
N PHE A 578 43.36 -20.13 47.99
CA PHE A 578 42.00 -20.58 47.69
C PHE A 578 41.65 -21.77 48.59
N ASP A 579 41.21 -21.49 49.81
CA ASP A 579 40.71 -22.50 50.76
C ASP A 579 39.20 -22.72 50.59
N LYS A 580 38.70 -23.89 51.01
CA LYS A 580 37.26 -24.26 51.09
C LYS A 580 36.35 -23.17 51.69
N VAL A 581 36.91 -22.26 52.48
CA VAL A 581 36.23 -21.19 53.21
C VAL A 581 35.67 -20.10 52.30
N ASP A 582 36.27 -19.85 51.12
CA ASP A 582 35.84 -18.77 50.23
C ASP A 582 34.70 -19.18 49.28
N VAL A 583 34.64 -20.47 48.90
CA VAL A 583 33.48 -21.06 48.24
C VAL A 583 32.27 -21.02 49.18
N ASP A 584 32.46 -21.29 50.47
CA ASP A 584 31.42 -21.16 51.49
C ASP A 584 30.94 -19.71 51.67
N LEU A 585 31.82 -18.71 51.50
CA LEU A 585 31.43 -17.29 51.55
C LEU A 585 30.60 -16.88 50.32
N ALA A 586 31.01 -17.27 49.11
CA ALA A 586 30.25 -17.02 47.89
C ALA A 586 28.88 -17.75 47.92
N LEU A 587 28.85 -18.98 48.44
CA LEU A 587 27.60 -19.73 48.67
C LEU A 587 26.72 -19.06 49.73
N ARG A 588 27.29 -18.54 50.81
CA ARG A 588 26.54 -17.75 51.82
C ARG A 588 25.98 -16.44 51.25
N GLU A 589 26.73 -15.74 50.42
CA GLU A 589 26.24 -14.53 49.74
C GLU A 589 25.14 -14.88 48.73
N LEU A 590 25.27 -15.98 47.99
CA LEU A 590 24.24 -16.52 47.12
C LEU A 590 22.95 -16.85 47.92
N ASP A 591 23.09 -17.53 49.07
CA ASP A 591 21.97 -17.86 49.95
C ASP A 591 21.29 -16.61 50.54
N GLN A 592 22.07 -15.59 50.91
CA GLN A 592 21.52 -14.30 51.37
C GLN A 592 20.80 -13.54 50.25
N LEU A 593 21.29 -13.61 49.02
CA LEU A 593 20.62 -13.02 47.85
C LEU A 593 19.33 -13.79 47.53
N ASN A 594 19.35 -15.12 47.59
CA ASN A 594 18.17 -15.97 47.42
C ASN A 594 17.09 -15.68 48.49
N ALA A 595 17.49 -15.53 49.76
CA ALA A 595 16.58 -15.19 50.86
C ALA A 595 15.95 -13.78 50.72
N LYS A 596 16.64 -12.84 50.08
CA LYS A 596 16.08 -11.51 49.74
C LYS A 596 15.07 -11.58 48.59
N VAL A 597 15.25 -12.49 47.64
CA VAL A 597 14.33 -12.70 46.51
C VAL A 597 13.07 -13.46 46.93
N GLU A 598 13.19 -14.49 47.79
CA GLU A 598 12.03 -15.27 48.29
C GLU A 598 11.05 -14.44 49.15
N ARG A 599 11.53 -13.42 49.87
CA ARG A 599 10.64 -12.49 50.59
C ARG A 599 9.71 -11.68 49.68
N ALA A 600 10.00 -11.59 48.38
CA ALA A 600 9.19 -10.83 47.43
C ALA A 600 8.16 -11.68 46.65
N SER A 601 8.13 -13.01 46.80
CA SER A 601 7.32 -13.91 45.96
C SER A 601 6.27 -14.74 46.72
N VAL A 602 5.81 -14.31 47.90
CA VAL A 602 4.67 -14.96 48.57
C VAL A 602 3.35 -14.34 48.10
N ILE A 603 2.82 -14.82 46.99
CA ILE A 603 1.37 -14.83 46.73
C ILE A 603 0.94 -16.28 46.56
N ARG A 604 0.12 -16.75 47.52
CA ARG A 604 -0.47 -18.09 47.60
C ARG A 604 -1.12 -18.50 46.28
N ALA A 605 -0.69 -19.65 45.76
CA ALA A 605 -1.52 -20.46 44.89
C ALA A 605 -2.55 -21.23 45.74
N THR A 606 -3.82 -21.17 45.36
CA THR A 606 -4.80 -22.22 45.66
C THR A 606 -4.87 -23.16 44.46
N THR A 607 -4.78 -24.44 44.77
CA THR A 607 -4.74 -25.61 43.91
C THR A 607 -6.07 -25.86 43.18
N ASP A 608 -6.00 -26.24 41.90
CA ASP A 608 -6.60 -27.50 41.45
C ASP A 608 -6.10 -27.92 40.05
N SER A 609 -5.89 -29.21 39.88
CA SER A 609 -5.60 -29.96 38.65
C SER A 609 -6.12 -31.38 38.93
N PRO A 610 -6.62 -32.18 37.97
CA PRO A 610 -5.88 -32.50 36.73
C PRO A 610 -6.76 -32.84 35.49
N LEU A 611 -6.09 -33.14 34.37
CA LEU A 611 -6.40 -34.15 33.31
C LEU A 611 -6.19 -33.61 31.88
N SER A 612 -5.14 -34.15 31.24
CA SER A 612 -5.03 -34.34 29.78
C SER A 612 -5.54 -35.76 29.45
N PRO A 613 -5.81 -36.20 28.18
CA PRO A 613 -5.42 -35.62 26.89
C PRO A 613 -6.52 -35.62 25.79
N ASP A 614 -6.31 -34.94 24.66
CA ASP A 614 -6.31 -35.57 23.33
C ASP A 614 -6.04 -34.61 22.16
N ALA A 615 -5.43 -35.21 21.14
CA ALA A 615 -4.93 -34.60 19.92
C ALA A 615 -6.04 -34.20 18.94
N THR A 616 -5.88 -33.04 18.28
CA THR A 616 -6.34 -32.86 16.90
C THR A 616 -5.31 -32.04 16.12
N PHE A 617 -4.67 -32.71 15.17
CA PHE A 617 -3.87 -32.09 14.12
C PHE A 617 -4.75 -31.15 13.28
N HIS A 618 -4.54 -29.85 13.42
CA HIS A 618 -4.95 -28.89 12.40
C HIS A 618 -3.72 -28.46 11.61
N SER A 619 -3.74 -28.68 10.30
CA SER A 619 -2.69 -28.28 9.38
C SER A 619 -2.46 -26.77 9.47
N THR A 620 -1.35 -26.39 10.08
CA THR A 620 -0.92 -25.00 10.18
C THR A 620 -0.43 -24.54 8.81
N HIS A 621 -1.34 -24.00 8.00
CA HIS A 621 -0.95 -23.06 6.97
C HIS A 621 -0.23 -21.88 7.66
N SER A 622 1.08 -21.80 7.45
CA SER A 622 1.93 -20.74 7.96
C SER A 622 1.50 -19.41 7.33
N LYS A 623 0.72 -18.63 8.07
CA LYS A 623 0.40 -17.24 7.71
C LYS A 623 1.68 -16.43 7.76
N THR A 624 1.90 -15.60 6.74
CA THR A 624 3.03 -14.68 6.73
C THR A 624 2.86 -13.64 7.84
N VAL A 625 3.96 -13.07 8.28
CA VAL A 625 3.99 -12.07 9.37
C VAL A 625 3.24 -10.80 8.97
N LEU A 626 3.16 -10.51 7.68
CA LEU A 626 2.34 -9.44 7.12
C LEU A 626 0.84 -9.72 7.28
N GLU A 627 0.39 -10.95 7.08
CA GLU A 627 -1.03 -11.35 7.29
C GLU A 627 -1.41 -11.33 8.78
N LEU A 628 -0.50 -11.72 9.66
CA LEU A 628 -0.68 -11.58 11.11
C LEU A 628 -0.70 -10.10 11.54
N TRP A 629 0.06 -9.24 10.86
CA TRP A 629 0.11 -7.80 11.13
C TRP A 629 -1.16 -7.07 10.67
N VAL A 630 -1.64 -7.33 9.45
CA VAL A 630 -2.86 -6.71 8.90
C VAL A 630 -4.10 -7.15 9.66
N SER A 631 -4.22 -8.45 10.01
CA SER A 631 -5.40 -8.97 10.72
C SER A 631 -5.51 -8.45 12.16
N LYS A 632 -4.38 -8.16 12.81
CA LYS A 632 -4.34 -7.76 14.23
C LYS A 632 -4.33 -6.24 14.44
N PHE A 633 -3.82 -5.44 13.49
CA PHE A 633 -3.50 -4.01 13.75
C PHE A 633 -4.11 -2.99 12.76
N CYS A 634 -4.84 -3.43 11.73
CA CYS A 634 -5.49 -2.55 10.75
C CYS A 634 -7.03 -2.41 10.93
N ARG A 635 -7.50 -2.19 12.18
CA ARG A 635 -8.83 -1.58 12.39
C ARG A 635 -8.73 -0.07 12.66
N GLN A 636 -9.33 0.66 11.73
CA GLN A 636 -10.03 1.96 11.81
C GLN A 636 -9.26 3.24 12.19
N LYS A 637 -8.84 3.98 11.15
CA LYS A 637 -9.05 5.44 10.92
C LYS A 637 -9.28 5.63 9.40
N PRO A 638 -9.97 6.71 8.93
CA PRO A 638 -10.65 6.69 7.63
C PRO A 638 -9.63 6.45 6.53
N ARG A 639 -9.83 5.34 5.83
CA ARG A 639 -9.02 4.96 4.68
C ARG A 639 -9.31 6.00 3.60
N PRO A 640 -8.32 6.43 2.79
CA PRO A 640 -8.66 6.99 1.49
C PRO A 640 -9.43 5.90 0.74
N ASP A 641 -10.69 6.19 0.44
CA ASP A 641 -11.62 5.25 -0.17
C ASP A 641 -11.09 4.86 -1.55
N PHE A 642 -10.68 3.60 -1.72
CA PHE A 642 -10.70 2.99 -3.04
C PHE A 642 -12.18 2.88 -3.41
N VAL A 643 -12.65 3.70 -4.34
CA VAL A 643 -14.10 3.92 -4.49
C VAL A 643 -14.79 2.71 -5.13
N GLY A 644 -14.02 1.83 -5.79
CA GLY A 644 -14.48 0.47 -6.12
C GLY A 644 -14.90 -0.40 -4.93
N LEU A 645 -14.64 0.06 -3.70
CA LEU A 645 -15.10 -0.54 -2.44
C LEU A 645 -16.12 0.33 -1.68
N SER A 646 -16.57 1.47 -2.22
CA SER A 646 -17.50 2.38 -1.53
C SER A 646 -18.85 1.72 -1.15
N THR A 647 -19.18 0.60 -1.79
CA THR A 647 -20.37 -0.22 -1.53
C THR A 647 -20.08 -1.49 -0.70
N ALA A 648 -18.84 -1.73 -0.26
CA ALA A 648 -18.46 -2.95 0.46
C ALA A 648 -18.61 -2.83 1.98
N GLN A 649 -19.49 -3.65 2.57
CA GLN A 649 -19.63 -3.78 4.02
C GLN A 649 -18.55 -4.71 4.61
N LEU A 650 -18.01 -4.31 5.76
CA LEU A 650 -17.08 -5.11 6.55
C LEU A 650 -17.85 -6.21 7.29
N ILE A 651 -17.51 -7.49 7.09
CA ILE A 651 -18.09 -8.62 7.83
C ILE A 651 -17.08 -9.13 8.88
N ALA A 652 -17.58 -9.86 9.89
CA ALA A 652 -16.76 -10.57 10.88
C ALA A 652 -15.59 -11.33 10.21
N GLY A 653 -14.39 -11.17 10.76
CA GLY A 653 -13.16 -11.75 10.20
C GLY A 653 -12.37 -10.84 9.24
N GLY A 654 -12.78 -9.57 9.04
CA GLY A 654 -12.00 -8.59 8.26
C GLY A 654 -12.12 -8.71 6.75
N ARG A 655 -13.09 -9.52 6.27
CA ARG A 655 -13.44 -9.65 4.85
C ARG A 655 -14.44 -8.56 4.45
N LEU A 656 -14.33 -8.08 3.21
CA LEU A 656 -15.23 -7.11 2.60
C LEU A 656 -16.25 -7.85 1.72
N LYS A 657 -17.53 -7.51 1.82
CA LYS A 657 -18.60 -7.99 0.91
C LYS A 657 -19.23 -6.78 0.23
N ALA A 658 -19.09 -6.69 -1.09
CA ALA A 658 -19.80 -5.69 -1.90
C ALA A 658 -21.32 -5.88 -1.74
N LYS A 659 -22.04 -4.81 -1.39
CA LYS A 659 -23.50 -4.76 -1.43
C LYS A 659 -23.91 -3.85 -2.58
N LEU A 660 -24.52 -4.43 -3.62
CA LEU A 660 -25.03 -3.66 -4.76
C LEU A 660 -26.07 -2.59 -4.35
N TYR A 661 -26.79 -2.79 -3.22
CA TYR A 661 -27.81 -1.85 -2.72
C TYR A 661 -27.82 -1.81 -1.17
N PRO A 662 -27.12 -0.87 -0.52
CA PRO A 662 -27.01 -0.81 0.95
C PRO A 662 -28.35 -0.56 1.66
N GLN A 663 -29.29 0.09 0.96
CA GLN A 663 -30.59 0.51 1.47
C GLN A 663 -31.67 -0.61 1.45
N PHE A 664 -31.43 -1.70 0.71
CA PHE A 664 -32.42 -2.78 0.61
C PHE A 664 -32.17 -3.84 1.70
N LYS A 665 -33.19 -4.10 2.52
CA LYS A 665 -33.18 -5.23 3.47
C LYS A 665 -33.14 -6.54 2.66
N GLU A 666 -32.15 -7.40 2.94
CA GLU A 666 -32.10 -8.76 2.38
C GLU A 666 -33.42 -9.48 2.74
N ARG A 667 -34.12 -10.05 1.75
CA ARG A 667 -35.30 -10.88 2.03
C ARG A 667 -34.86 -12.06 2.91
N PRO A 668 -35.60 -12.40 3.98
CA PRO A 668 -35.29 -13.58 4.77
C PRO A 668 -35.31 -14.80 3.86
N ALA A 669 -34.30 -15.65 3.99
CA ALA A 669 -34.23 -16.92 3.29
C ALA A 669 -35.52 -17.73 3.57
N PRO A 670 -36.11 -18.39 2.57
CA PRO A 670 -37.27 -19.23 2.81
C PRO A 670 -36.88 -20.35 3.80
N PRO A 671 -37.77 -20.73 4.73
CA PRO A 671 -37.48 -21.76 5.72
C PRO A 671 -37.09 -23.05 5.00
N GLY A 672 -35.86 -23.49 5.25
CA GLY A 672 -35.30 -24.71 4.69
C GLY A 672 -36.19 -25.90 5.05
N LYS A 673 -36.61 -26.65 4.02
CA LYS A 673 -37.22 -27.96 4.21
C LYS A 673 -36.22 -28.83 4.97
N GLY A 674 -36.55 -29.17 6.21
CA GLY A 674 -35.80 -30.11 7.03
C GLY A 674 -35.58 -31.41 6.27
N GLY A 675 -34.31 -31.74 6.04
CA GLY A 675 -33.92 -33.05 5.56
C GLY A 675 -34.29 -34.09 6.61
N LYS A 676 -35.30 -34.92 6.32
CA LYS A 676 -35.48 -36.18 7.02
C LYS A 676 -34.30 -37.09 6.71
N ALA A 677 -33.58 -37.47 7.75
CA ALA A 677 -32.66 -38.59 7.71
C ALA A 677 -33.43 -39.84 7.26
N SER A 678 -33.02 -40.41 6.13
CA SER A 678 -33.46 -41.73 5.66
C SER A 678 -32.20 -42.54 5.40
N SER A 679 -31.95 -43.45 6.33
CA SER A 679 -31.01 -44.56 6.21
C SER A 679 -31.44 -45.49 5.07
N ARG A 680 -30.62 -45.66 4.04
CA ARG A 680 -30.59 -46.89 3.25
C ARG A 680 -29.22 -47.11 2.60
N ALA A 681 -28.69 -48.30 2.87
CA ALA A 681 -27.43 -48.85 2.38
C ALA A 681 -27.45 -49.09 0.84
N PRO A 682 -26.30 -49.31 0.20
CA PRO A 682 -26.18 -49.36 -1.25
C PRO A 682 -26.62 -50.73 -1.80
N ALA A 683 -27.28 -50.72 -2.95
CA ALA A 683 -27.48 -51.90 -3.78
C ALA A 683 -26.82 -51.68 -5.14
N ILE A 684 -26.15 -52.74 -5.58
CA ILE A 684 -25.31 -52.91 -6.77
C ILE A 684 -26.22 -53.24 -7.98
N ILE A 685 -25.64 -53.12 -9.19
CA ILE A 685 -26.04 -53.70 -10.50
C ILE A 685 -27.05 -52.81 -11.26
N GLY A 686 -26.89 -52.46 -12.53
CA GLY A 686 -25.91 -52.78 -13.57
C GLY A 686 -26.56 -52.48 -14.92
N ASP A 687 -25.87 -51.69 -15.74
CA ASP A 687 -25.64 -51.81 -17.20
C ASP A 687 -24.89 -50.55 -17.68
#